data_AF-A0A6P2YZZ9-F1
#
_entry.id   AF-A0A6P2YZZ9-F1
#
_cell.length_a   1.000
_cell.length_b   1.000
_cell.length_c   1.000
_cell.angle_alpha   90.00
_cell.angle_beta   90.00
_cell.angle_gamma   90.00
#
_symmetry.space_group_name_H-M   'P 1'
#
loop_
_entity.id
_entity.type
_entity.pdbx_description
1 polymer ?
#
loop_
_entity_poly.entity_id
_entity_poly.type
_entity_poly.pdbx_seq_one_letter_code
_entity_poly.pdbx_strand_id
1 'polypeptide(L)'
;MKDFLLSIVRRTVRFKVDPFRDLALSGATSSDWISTGDHPAFDLEPETGSGVVPTGWVYIESRMIRRGAHLVARLHVDTGAGFSDAESFVIPATRLGNVKHIVRIPPDTRRLRLAPMRGEGVVRVEFLRITEISRVEKIVRMVEWVIGDLMKFKNTNQARKYNLTWTRLLTDLGGAYADCAKLRFHSTPMDYESYVAKFDTLCQSDVASIKKHIDSFAKKPLVSVLMPMYGESVDYLKSAVRSVLEQIYENWELCISVDRMRDSEVVLYLKSVSERDGRVKIVFHDADGYASVAANAALEMATGEFIAVLGPNDVLSRHALYFVVLRENEIGELNIIYSDKDEIDRNGSRGEGCFKSSWNPDLFFSHDMISHLAAYRTSLVRKVGGFRVEFEGAQDYDLALRCVKASMASRICHIPRVLYHSRQVSESGCVDRDPGNGDRHAGLRALSDYFKDQPGVSVSRGHLAGTYRVQYPVSAPAPRVSVIVPTRDGGPLLKKCLHSLLHGTSYENLEVIVVDNQSEGQETVDYLQSLSLQSGVTVLKYDFPFNYSSINNFAVKHASGDVLCFLNDDVEANEPDWLREMVSHALRMEIGAVGAKLLYADGFIQHAGVVMGIGGFASHAHKLYPSTHPGYAGRAMLTQNFSAVTGACLVMRREVFQAVGGFDEENLPVAFNDVDLCLRIREAGYRILWTPYAVLYHYESYSRGDDQMSAEKRARFNGEKNFMLSRWCTDRLNDPYYNENLTLDREDFTIADFPRISDPWRARVE
;
A
#
# COMPACT_ATOMS: atom_id res chain seq x y z
N MET A 1 15.10 -53.48 21.24
CA MET A 1 14.22 -53.76 20.07
C MET A 1 12.74 -53.53 20.38
N LYS A 2 12.23 -53.91 21.57
CA LYS A 2 10.89 -53.54 22.05
C LYS A 2 10.68 -52.02 22.23
N ASP A 3 11.69 -51.27 22.69
CA ASP A 3 11.62 -49.80 22.79
C ASP A 3 11.82 -49.05 21.46
N PHE A 4 12.32 -49.72 20.42
CA PHE A 4 12.47 -49.16 19.07
C PHE A 4 11.20 -49.37 18.22
N LEU A 5 10.37 -50.35 18.60
CA LEU A 5 9.06 -50.62 17.98
C LEU A 5 7.91 -49.87 18.66
N LEU A 6 8.13 -49.30 19.84
CA LEU A 6 7.18 -48.40 20.52
C LEU A 6 7.13 -46.98 19.94
N SER A 7 7.97 -46.65 18.96
CA SER A 7 7.99 -45.33 18.29
C SER A 7 7.11 -45.22 17.03
N ILE A 8 6.19 -46.16 16.78
CA ILE A 8 5.27 -46.10 15.63
C ILE A 8 3.81 -46.30 16.06
N VAL A 9 3.42 -45.64 17.15
CA VAL A 9 2.05 -45.15 17.23
C VAL A 9 2.13 -43.67 16.90
N ARG A 10 1.91 -43.34 15.61
CA ARG A 10 1.77 -41.94 15.17
C ARG A 10 0.64 -41.33 15.98
N ARG A 11 0.96 -40.49 16.95
CA ARG A 11 -0.06 -39.77 17.69
C ARG A 11 -0.50 -38.57 16.86
N THR A 12 -1.57 -38.77 16.10
CA THR A 12 -2.28 -37.68 15.41
C THR A 12 -3.47 -37.28 16.26
N VAL A 13 -3.52 -36.03 16.70
CA VAL A 13 -4.64 -35.49 17.45
C VAL A 13 -5.38 -34.49 16.55
N ARG A 14 -6.68 -34.71 16.36
CA ARG A 14 -7.59 -33.72 15.79
C ARG A 14 -8.10 -32.82 16.91
N PHE A 15 -8.19 -31.54 16.62
CA PHE A 15 -8.66 -30.54 17.56
C PHE A 15 -10.01 -30.00 17.12
N LYS A 16 -10.94 -29.95 18.08
CA LYS A 16 -12.10 -29.08 18.00
C LYS A 16 -11.63 -27.66 18.28
N VAL A 17 -12.21 -26.72 17.53
CA VAL A 17 -11.81 -25.32 17.51
C VAL A 17 -12.96 -24.54 18.15
N ASP A 18 -12.87 -24.32 19.46
CA ASP A 18 -13.95 -23.73 20.25
C ASP A 18 -13.72 -22.22 20.42
N PRO A 19 -14.71 -21.36 20.12
CA PRO A 19 -14.55 -19.92 20.22
C PRO A 19 -14.27 -19.51 21.66
N PHE A 20 -13.22 -18.71 21.89
CA PHE A 20 -12.85 -18.24 23.22
C PHE A 20 -13.00 -16.73 23.38
N ARG A 21 -12.46 -15.95 22.45
CA ARG A 21 -12.46 -14.48 22.53
C ARG A 21 -12.62 -13.86 21.15
N ASP A 22 -13.31 -12.71 21.11
CA ASP A 22 -13.50 -11.84 19.95
C ASP A 22 -14.01 -12.58 18.71
N LEU A 23 -14.88 -13.58 18.88
CA LEU A 23 -15.42 -14.39 17.80
C LEU A 23 -16.93 -14.59 17.96
N ALA A 24 -17.67 -14.33 16.89
CA ALA A 24 -19.11 -14.57 16.78
C ALA A 24 -19.43 -15.42 15.55
N LEU A 25 -20.50 -16.22 15.58
CA LEU A 25 -20.93 -17.02 14.43
C LEU A 25 -21.49 -16.14 13.31
N SER A 26 -21.04 -16.37 12.09
CA SER A 26 -21.55 -15.73 10.87
C SER A 26 -22.86 -16.38 10.42
N GLY A 27 -23.94 -16.16 11.18
CA GLY A 27 -25.29 -16.69 10.88
C GLY A 27 -25.57 -18.09 11.43
N ALA A 28 -26.81 -18.56 11.25
CA ALA A 28 -27.38 -19.69 11.99
C ALA A 28 -26.89 -21.10 11.56
N THR A 29 -26.20 -21.23 10.42
CA THR A 29 -25.83 -22.54 9.83
C THR A 29 -24.39 -22.61 9.29
N SER A 30 -23.56 -21.58 9.47
CA SER A 30 -22.20 -21.56 8.92
C SER A 30 -21.14 -21.95 9.96
N SER A 31 -20.07 -22.60 9.51
CA SER A 31 -18.83 -22.83 10.26
C SER A 31 -17.89 -21.60 10.26
N ASP A 32 -18.44 -20.42 9.97
CA ASP A 32 -17.69 -19.19 9.76
C ASP A 32 -17.81 -18.31 10.99
N TRP A 33 -16.68 -17.74 11.38
CA TRP A 33 -16.59 -16.87 12.55
C TRP A 33 -16.20 -15.47 12.11
N ILE A 34 -16.90 -14.48 12.64
CA ILE A 34 -16.60 -13.06 12.50
C ILE A 34 -15.76 -12.66 13.71
N SER A 35 -14.60 -12.06 13.45
CA SER A 35 -13.79 -11.43 14.49
C SER A 35 -14.47 -10.14 14.94
N THR A 36 -14.83 -10.06 16.23
CA THR A 36 -15.53 -8.90 16.83
C THR A 36 -14.61 -7.97 17.61
N GLY A 37 -13.30 -8.20 17.58
CA GLY A 37 -12.30 -7.46 18.35
C GLY A 37 -10.87 -7.72 17.85
N ASP A 38 -9.89 -7.22 18.57
CA ASP A 38 -8.49 -7.20 18.10
C ASP A 38 -7.77 -8.55 18.21
N HIS A 39 -8.27 -9.46 19.04
CA HIS A 39 -7.57 -10.69 19.36
C HIS A 39 -8.46 -11.93 19.31
N PRO A 40 -9.01 -12.27 18.11
CA PRO A 40 -9.80 -13.48 17.91
C PRO A 40 -8.97 -14.70 18.29
N ALA A 41 -9.55 -15.57 19.12
CA ALA A 41 -8.86 -16.76 19.59
C ALA A 41 -9.81 -17.94 19.78
N PHE A 42 -9.34 -19.11 19.37
CA PHE A 42 -9.98 -20.39 19.62
C PHE A 42 -9.20 -21.21 20.63
N ASP A 43 -9.88 -21.75 21.64
CA ASP A 43 -9.32 -22.81 22.45
C ASP A 43 -9.32 -24.12 21.67
N LEU A 44 -8.24 -24.89 21.82
CA LEU A 44 -8.06 -26.14 21.11
C LEU A 44 -8.24 -27.31 22.06
N GLU A 45 -9.33 -28.05 21.87
CA GLU A 45 -9.63 -29.26 22.64
C GLU A 45 -9.46 -30.50 21.77
N PRO A 46 -8.72 -31.54 22.23
CA PRO A 46 -8.65 -32.81 21.51
C PRO A 46 -10.06 -33.41 21.29
N GLU A 47 -10.42 -33.76 20.06
CA GLU A 47 -11.72 -34.40 19.73
C GLU A 47 -11.94 -35.71 20.52
N THR A 48 -10.86 -36.34 20.99
CA THR A 48 -10.91 -37.57 21.79
C THR A 48 -11.27 -37.35 23.25
N GLY A 49 -11.36 -36.10 23.72
CA GLY A 49 -11.62 -35.76 25.12
C GLY A 49 -10.47 -36.11 26.09
N SER A 50 -9.33 -36.60 25.59
CA SER A 50 -8.23 -37.12 26.42
C SER A 50 -7.47 -36.05 27.21
N GLY A 51 -7.64 -34.76 26.90
CA GLY A 51 -6.91 -33.65 27.52
C GLY A 51 -5.40 -33.61 27.24
N VAL A 52 -4.87 -34.58 26.50
CA VAL A 52 -3.43 -34.69 26.24
C VAL A 52 -3.07 -34.05 24.90
N VAL A 53 -2.14 -33.11 24.95
CA VAL A 53 -1.62 -32.36 23.80
C VAL A 53 -0.37 -33.03 23.23
N PRO A 54 -0.21 -33.12 21.88
CA PRO A 54 1.04 -33.52 21.25
C PRO A 54 2.23 -32.62 21.63
N THR A 55 3.37 -33.19 22.01
CA THR A 55 4.57 -32.41 22.37
C THR A 55 5.82 -32.86 21.61
N GLY A 56 6.93 -32.12 21.75
CA GLY A 56 8.15 -32.38 21.00
C GLY A 56 8.05 -31.86 19.56
N TRP A 57 8.64 -32.57 18.60
CA TRP A 57 8.51 -32.19 17.19
C TRP A 57 7.14 -32.60 16.67
N VAL A 58 6.39 -31.64 16.14
CA VAL A 58 5.05 -31.89 15.62
C VAL A 58 4.89 -31.34 14.20
N TYR A 59 4.03 -31.98 13.44
CA TYR A 59 3.56 -31.55 12.12
C TYR A 59 2.10 -31.09 12.23
N ILE A 60 1.87 -29.81 11.94
CA ILE A 60 0.57 -29.16 11.96
C ILE A 60 0.00 -29.17 10.55
N GLU A 61 -1.23 -29.66 10.41
CA GLU A 61 -2.02 -29.61 9.17
C GLU A 61 -3.39 -29.01 9.44
N SER A 62 -3.79 -28.02 8.65
CA SER A 62 -5.08 -27.35 8.78
C SER A 62 -5.52 -26.74 7.46
N ARG A 63 -6.83 -26.50 7.32
CA ARG A 63 -7.39 -25.62 6.31
C ARG A 63 -8.13 -24.48 7.00
N MET A 64 -7.53 -23.30 6.90
CA MET A 64 -7.90 -22.07 7.60
C MET A 64 -8.08 -20.94 6.59
N ILE A 65 -9.31 -20.66 6.20
CA ILE A 65 -9.67 -19.57 5.30
C ILE A 65 -9.88 -18.32 6.14
N ARG A 66 -9.21 -17.22 5.79
CA ARG A 66 -9.26 -15.96 6.57
C ARG A 66 -9.37 -14.75 5.67
N ARG A 67 -10.04 -13.71 6.16
CA ARG A 67 -10.15 -12.38 5.55
C ARG A 67 -9.98 -11.33 6.64
N GLY A 68 -9.32 -10.22 6.33
CA GLY A 68 -8.96 -9.17 7.27
C GLY A 68 -7.57 -8.58 7.01
N ALA A 69 -7.23 -7.52 7.72
CA ALA A 69 -5.99 -6.77 7.50
C ALA A 69 -4.73 -7.48 8.05
N HIS A 70 -4.86 -8.25 9.13
CA HIS A 70 -3.71 -8.90 9.80
C HIS A 70 -3.85 -10.42 9.86
N LEU A 71 -3.45 -11.08 8.78
CA LEU A 71 -3.65 -12.52 8.58
C LEU A 71 -2.53 -13.41 9.14
N VAL A 72 -1.77 -12.97 10.14
CA VAL A 72 -0.74 -13.82 10.77
C VAL A 72 -1.40 -14.73 11.81
N ALA A 73 -1.32 -16.05 11.61
CA ALA A 73 -1.81 -17.02 12.60
C ALA A 73 -0.72 -17.37 13.61
N ARG A 74 -1.12 -17.52 14.88
CA ARG A 74 -0.26 -17.96 15.98
C ARG A 74 -0.91 -19.10 16.76
N LEU A 75 -0.07 -20.05 17.18
CA LEU A 75 -0.41 -21.09 18.13
C LEU A 75 0.26 -20.77 19.46
N HIS A 76 -0.55 -20.38 20.43
CA HIS A 76 -0.11 -20.12 21.79
C HIS A 76 -0.08 -21.43 22.57
N VAL A 77 0.94 -21.53 23.41
CA VAL A 77 1.18 -22.65 24.29
C VAL A 77 1.03 -22.18 25.74
N ASP A 78 0.46 -23.05 26.57
CA ASP A 78 0.43 -22.87 28.02
C ASP A 78 1.16 -24.03 28.69
N THR A 79 2.27 -23.71 29.36
CA THR A 79 3.10 -24.63 30.15
C THR A 79 2.68 -24.71 31.63
N GLY A 80 1.64 -23.96 32.02
CA GLY A 80 1.09 -23.88 33.38
C GLY A 80 1.12 -22.49 34.01
N ALA A 81 1.69 -21.50 33.32
CA ALA A 81 1.71 -20.09 33.73
C ALA A 81 0.60 -19.24 33.05
N GLY A 82 -0.22 -19.87 32.20
CA GLY A 82 -1.19 -19.18 31.35
C GLY A 82 -0.62 -18.88 29.95
N PHE A 83 -1.50 -18.46 29.03
CA PHE A 83 -1.08 -18.11 27.67
C PHE A 83 -0.32 -16.77 27.64
N SER A 84 0.82 -16.77 26.97
CA SER A 84 1.62 -15.57 26.69
C SER A 84 1.89 -15.44 25.19
N ASP A 85 2.07 -14.19 24.72
CA ASP A 85 2.53 -13.93 23.35
C ASP A 85 3.99 -14.39 23.15
N ALA A 86 4.79 -14.41 24.22
CA ALA A 86 6.18 -14.88 24.20
C ALA A 86 6.27 -16.41 23.98
N GLU A 87 5.26 -17.16 24.43
CA GLU A 87 5.16 -18.62 24.26
C GLU A 87 4.21 -18.97 23.10
N SER A 88 4.49 -18.43 21.91
CA SER A 88 3.68 -18.67 20.71
C SER A 88 4.52 -19.00 19.47
N PHE A 89 3.95 -19.82 18.58
CA PHE A 89 4.53 -20.17 17.29
C PHE A 89 3.71 -19.61 16.15
N VAL A 90 4.37 -19.03 15.14
CA VAL A 90 3.70 -18.57 13.93
C VAL A 90 3.33 -19.76 13.06
N ILE A 91 2.09 -19.82 12.59
CA ILE A 91 1.60 -20.84 11.67
C ILE A 91 1.37 -20.19 10.30
N PRO A 92 2.26 -20.41 9.31
CA PRO A 92 2.06 -19.86 7.98
C PRO A 92 0.94 -20.60 7.25
N ALA A 93 0.00 -19.84 6.68
CA ALA A 93 -1.04 -20.34 5.79
C ALA A 93 -0.83 -19.84 4.35
N THR A 94 -1.22 -20.67 3.38
CA THR A 94 -1.29 -20.28 1.96
C THR A 94 -2.53 -19.43 1.68
N ARG A 95 -2.63 -18.82 0.49
CA ARG A 95 -3.82 -18.07 0.03
C ARG A 95 -5.11 -18.89 0.06
N LEU A 96 -5.02 -20.19 -0.23
CA LEU A 96 -6.16 -21.11 -0.19
C LEU A 96 -6.50 -21.60 1.23
N GLY A 97 -5.80 -21.07 2.24
CA GLY A 97 -5.96 -21.42 3.65
C GLY A 97 -5.24 -22.70 4.06
N ASN A 98 -4.50 -23.37 3.16
CA ASN A 98 -3.77 -24.58 3.54
C ASN A 98 -2.60 -24.23 4.47
N VAL A 99 -2.54 -24.93 5.60
CA VAL A 99 -1.49 -24.86 6.61
C VAL A 99 -0.79 -26.21 6.65
N LYS A 100 0.54 -26.19 6.48
CA LYS A 100 1.39 -27.35 6.74
C LYS A 100 2.70 -26.90 7.35
N HIS A 101 2.92 -27.07 8.65
CA HIS A 101 4.09 -26.50 9.32
C HIS A 101 4.67 -27.41 10.40
N ILE A 102 5.99 -27.37 10.57
CA ILE A 102 6.70 -28.14 11.60
C ILE A 102 7.15 -27.19 12.69
N VAL A 103 6.75 -27.47 13.94
CA VAL A 103 7.15 -26.70 15.12
C VAL A 103 7.60 -27.66 16.23
N ARG A 104 8.29 -27.12 17.24
CA ARG A 104 8.65 -27.87 18.44
C ARG A 104 7.84 -27.36 19.62
N ILE A 105 6.84 -28.12 20.04
CA ILE A 105 5.99 -27.80 21.20
C ILE A 105 6.73 -28.22 22.48
N PRO A 106 6.83 -27.36 23.52
CA PRO A 106 7.43 -27.71 24.81
C PRO A 106 6.81 -28.97 25.44
N PRO A 107 7.60 -29.86 26.07
CA PRO A 107 7.13 -31.13 26.63
C PRO A 107 6.14 -30.99 27.79
N ASP A 108 6.17 -29.84 28.46
CA ASP A 108 5.33 -29.43 29.58
C ASP A 108 4.04 -28.71 29.16
N THR A 109 3.76 -28.65 27.86
CA THR A 109 2.54 -28.05 27.32
C THR A 109 1.29 -28.77 27.82
N ARG A 110 0.37 -27.98 28.39
CA ARG A 110 -0.92 -28.48 28.90
C ARG A 110 -2.09 -28.10 28.00
N ARG A 111 -2.06 -26.90 27.42
CA ARG A 111 -3.13 -26.37 26.57
C ARG A 111 -2.55 -25.67 25.35
N LEU A 112 -3.35 -25.65 24.27
CA LEU A 112 -3.07 -24.90 23.06
C LEU A 112 -4.20 -23.94 22.76
N ARG A 113 -3.85 -22.81 22.17
CA ARG A 113 -4.81 -21.81 21.70
C ARG A 113 -4.39 -21.30 20.34
N LEU A 114 -5.36 -21.20 19.44
CA LEU A 114 -5.15 -20.72 18.09
C LEU A 114 -5.63 -19.28 17.98
N ALA A 115 -4.71 -18.36 17.73
CA ALA A 115 -5.04 -17.01 17.27
C ALA A 115 -4.93 -17.02 15.74
N PRO A 116 -6.04 -17.18 14.99
CA PRO A 116 -5.99 -17.31 13.54
C PRO A 116 -5.56 -16.02 12.83
N MET A 117 -5.79 -14.86 13.43
CA MET A 117 -5.48 -13.53 12.88
C MET A 117 -5.53 -12.47 13.98
N ARG A 118 -5.29 -11.20 13.65
CA ARG A 118 -5.57 -10.04 14.52
C ARG A 118 -6.54 -9.07 13.84
N GLY A 119 -7.29 -8.32 14.64
CA GLY A 119 -8.25 -7.32 14.17
C GLY A 119 -9.54 -7.90 13.59
N GLU A 120 -10.34 -7.01 13.00
CA GLU A 120 -11.61 -7.35 12.35
C GLU A 120 -11.41 -8.22 11.10
N GLY A 121 -12.34 -9.15 10.90
CA GLY A 121 -12.28 -10.08 9.77
C GLY A 121 -13.18 -11.30 9.90
N VAL A 122 -12.98 -12.26 8.99
CA VAL A 122 -13.71 -13.53 8.97
C VAL A 122 -12.71 -14.68 8.96
N VAL A 123 -12.99 -15.71 9.75
CA VAL A 123 -12.19 -16.94 9.81
C VAL A 123 -13.08 -18.18 9.74
N ARG A 124 -12.68 -19.12 8.88
CA ARG A 124 -13.21 -20.48 8.82
C ARG A 124 -12.07 -21.46 9.04
N VAL A 125 -12.14 -22.26 10.09
CA VAL A 125 -11.21 -23.37 10.32
C VAL A 125 -11.96 -24.66 10.03
N GLU A 126 -11.67 -25.29 8.88
CA GLU A 126 -12.34 -26.54 8.48
C GLU A 126 -11.86 -27.73 9.30
N PHE A 127 -10.56 -27.77 9.62
CA PHE A 127 -9.97 -28.77 10.51
C PHE A 127 -8.61 -28.32 11.03
N LEU A 128 -8.17 -28.88 12.17
CA LEU A 128 -6.81 -28.76 12.69
C LEU A 128 -6.31 -30.10 13.21
N ARG A 129 -5.14 -30.53 12.72
CA ARG A 129 -4.48 -31.79 13.08
C ARG A 129 -3.04 -31.52 13.48
N ILE A 130 -2.63 -32.08 14.61
CA ILE A 130 -1.23 -32.04 15.07
C ILE A 130 -0.74 -33.48 15.22
N THR A 131 0.36 -33.80 14.54
CA THR A 131 0.95 -35.14 14.51
C THR A 131 2.34 -35.10 15.12
N GLU A 132 2.60 -35.93 16.13
CA GLU A 132 3.97 -36.10 16.66
C GLU A 132 4.85 -36.77 15.60
N ILE A 133 6.02 -36.18 15.34
CA ILE A 133 6.97 -36.66 14.34
C ILE A 133 8.34 -36.92 14.95
N SER A 134 9.05 -37.92 14.40
CA SER A 134 10.42 -38.21 14.81
C SER A 134 11.41 -37.17 14.28
N ARG A 135 12.64 -37.14 14.84
CA ARG A 135 13.72 -36.28 14.32
C ARG A 135 14.09 -36.61 12.87
N VAL A 136 13.98 -37.88 12.47
CA VAL A 136 14.26 -38.32 11.09
C VAL A 136 13.16 -37.84 10.15
N GLU A 137 11.89 -38.03 10.52
CA GLU A 137 10.75 -37.58 9.72
C GLU A 137 10.72 -36.05 9.56
N LYS A 138 11.08 -35.30 10.60
CA LYS A 138 11.30 -33.86 10.53
C LYS A 138 12.25 -33.50 9.38
N ILE A 139 13.41 -34.14 9.32
CA ILE A 139 14.44 -33.85 8.30
C ILE A 139 13.90 -34.19 6.91
N VAL A 140 13.31 -35.38 6.73
CA VAL A 140 12.75 -35.81 5.43
C VAL A 140 11.71 -34.81 4.91
N ARG A 141 10.75 -34.40 5.75
CA ARG A 141 9.70 -33.44 5.37
C ARG A 141 10.25 -32.05 5.06
N MET A 142 11.23 -31.57 5.84
CA MET A 142 11.90 -30.30 5.56
C MET A 142 12.62 -30.36 4.20
N VAL A 143 13.32 -31.45 3.90
CA VAL A 143 14.02 -31.64 2.62
C VAL A 143 13.03 -31.71 1.46
N GLU A 144 11.99 -32.54 1.55
CA GLU A 144 10.94 -32.64 0.50
C GLU A 144 10.35 -31.27 0.15
N TRP A 145 10.08 -30.44 1.15
CA TRP A 145 9.54 -29.10 0.94
C TRP A 145 10.53 -28.11 0.36
N VAL A 146 11.74 -28.03 0.92
CA VAL A 146 12.75 -27.11 0.40
C VAL A 146 13.11 -27.50 -1.04
N ILE A 147 13.15 -28.80 -1.38
CA ILE A 147 13.33 -29.26 -2.76
C ILE A 147 12.13 -28.87 -3.64
N GLY A 148 10.90 -29.06 -3.17
CA GLY A 148 9.69 -28.66 -3.91
C GLY A 148 9.69 -27.16 -4.24
N ASP A 149 10.02 -26.31 -3.26
CA ASP A 149 10.13 -24.87 -3.45
C ASP A 149 11.33 -24.50 -4.34
N LEU A 150 12.50 -25.14 -4.16
CA LEU A 150 13.67 -24.96 -5.04
C LEU A 150 13.33 -25.28 -6.50
N MET A 151 12.57 -26.34 -6.75
CA MET A 151 12.13 -26.70 -8.11
C MET A 151 11.10 -25.70 -8.65
N LYS A 152 10.15 -25.27 -7.81
CA LYS A 152 9.10 -24.31 -8.18
C LYS A 152 9.65 -22.92 -8.48
N PHE A 153 10.64 -22.46 -7.72
CA PHE A 153 11.19 -21.11 -7.78
C PHE A 153 12.57 -21.04 -8.46
N LYS A 154 13.07 -22.14 -9.03
CA LYS A 154 14.41 -22.24 -9.65
C LYS A 154 14.75 -21.10 -10.61
N ASN A 155 13.75 -20.60 -11.33
CA ASN A 155 13.87 -19.57 -12.36
C ASN A 155 13.25 -18.22 -11.96
N THR A 156 12.90 -18.02 -10.70
CA THR A 156 12.32 -16.76 -10.23
C THR A 156 13.31 -15.97 -9.39
N ASN A 157 13.16 -14.64 -9.34
CA ASN A 157 13.95 -13.78 -8.47
C ASN A 157 13.73 -14.10 -6.98
N GLN A 158 12.64 -14.79 -6.62
CA GLN A 158 12.33 -15.23 -5.25
C GLN A 158 13.35 -16.25 -4.69
N ALA A 159 13.83 -17.20 -5.50
CA ALA A 159 14.86 -18.15 -5.03
C ALA A 159 16.19 -17.45 -4.75
N ARG A 160 16.55 -16.46 -5.58
CA ARG A 160 17.73 -15.60 -5.36
C ARG A 160 17.56 -14.71 -4.13
N LYS A 161 16.37 -14.13 -3.94
CA LYS A 161 16.01 -13.25 -2.81
C LYS A 161 16.22 -13.91 -1.44
N TYR A 162 15.85 -15.18 -1.31
CA TYR A 162 16.00 -15.94 -0.06
C TYR A 162 17.25 -16.83 -0.03
N ASN A 163 18.20 -16.64 -0.96
CA ASN A 163 19.41 -17.46 -1.07
C ASN A 163 19.12 -18.98 -1.02
N LEU A 164 18.01 -19.40 -1.64
CA LEU A 164 17.59 -20.80 -1.69
C LEU A 164 18.43 -21.50 -2.76
N THR A 165 19.46 -22.21 -2.31
CA THR A 165 20.41 -22.93 -3.15
C THR A 165 20.53 -24.38 -2.70
N TRP A 166 20.93 -25.26 -3.62
CA TRP A 166 21.24 -26.66 -3.28
C TRP A 166 22.35 -26.77 -2.23
N THR A 167 23.30 -25.84 -2.22
CA THR A 167 24.34 -25.74 -1.19
C THR A 167 23.74 -25.41 0.17
N ARG A 168 22.84 -24.43 0.26
CA ARG A 168 22.19 -24.06 1.53
C ARG A 168 21.28 -25.16 2.08
N LEU A 169 20.60 -25.91 1.23
CA LEU A 169 19.85 -27.11 1.64
C LEU A 169 20.75 -28.11 2.39
N LEU A 170 22.00 -28.27 1.95
CA LEU A 170 22.97 -29.20 2.52
C LEU A 170 23.69 -28.63 3.76
N THR A 171 23.93 -27.31 3.82
CA THR A 171 24.69 -26.68 4.91
C THR A 171 23.82 -26.12 6.04
N ASP A 172 22.59 -25.69 5.77
CA ASP A 172 21.66 -25.08 6.71
C ASP A 172 20.19 -25.38 6.34
N LEU A 173 19.79 -26.65 6.51
CA LEU A 173 18.42 -27.09 6.24
C LEU A 173 17.37 -26.35 7.10
N GLY A 174 17.73 -25.99 8.33
CA GLY A 174 16.84 -25.30 9.27
C GLY A 174 16.52 -23.89 8.81
N GLY A 175 17.55 -23.10 8.46
CA GLY A 175 17.38 -21.75 7.92
C GLY A 175 16.74 -21.76 6.53
N ALA A 176 17.10 -22.71 5.66
CA ALA A 176 16.46 -22.86 4.35
C ALA A 176 14.95 -23.14 4.47
N TYR A 177 14.55 -24.03 5.39
CA TYR A 177 13.14 -24.30 5.66
C TYR A 177 12.40 -23.08 6.23
N ALA A 178 13.04 -22.34 7.14
CA ALA A 178 12.46 -21.13 7.72
C ALA A 178 12.23 -20.04 6.64
N ASP A 179 13.16 -19.90 5.69
CA ASP A 179 13.00 -18.97 4.57
C ASP A 179 11.95 -19.44 3.55
N CYS A 180 11.85 -20.76 3.28
CA CYS A 180 10.71 -21.32 2.54
C CYS A 180 9.37 -21.05 3.25
N ALA A 181 9.34 -21.05 4.57
CA ALA A 181 8.13 -20.68 5.32
C ALA A 181 7.75 -19.18 5.14
N LYS A 182 8.73 -18.30 4.89
CA LYS A 182 8.49 -16.87 4.56
C LYS A 182 7.91 -16.66 3.17
N LEU A 183 8.20 -17.57 2.22
CA LEU A 183 7.56 -17.60 0.90
C LEU A 183 6.05 -17.91 0.96
N ARG A 184 5.54 -18.31 2.12
CA ARG A 184 4.10 -18.48 2.34
C ARG A 184 3.49 -17.15 2.73
N PHE A 185 2.43 -16.76 2.04
CA PHE A 185 1.79 -15.43 2.02
C PHE A 185 1.45 -14.79 3.38
N HIS A 186 1.54 -15.50 4.51
CA HIS A 186 1.13 -15.01 5.83
C HIS A 186 2.10 -15.30 7.00
N SER A 187 3.42 -15.40 6.75
CA SER A 187 4.41 -15.37 7.85
C SER A 187 4.47 -13.98 8.53
N THR A 188 5.06 -13.88 9.72
CA THR A 188 5.25 -12.57 10.40
C THR A 188 6.08 -11.64 9.52
N PRO A 189 5.57 -10.44 9.20
CA PRO A 189 6.35 -9.41 8.51
C PRO A 189 7.54 -8.93 9.35
N MET A 190 8.52 -8.30 8.70
CA MET A 190 9.59 -7.59 9.39
C MET A 190 8.99 -6.48 10.27
N ASP A 191 9.34 -6.46 11.55
CA ASP A 191 9.03 -5.35 12.44
C ASP A 191 9.93 -4.14 12.15
N TYR A 192 9.49 -2.97 12.58
CA TYR A 192 10.15 -1.72 12.22
C TYR A 192 11.53 -1.56 12.89
N GLU A 193 11.70 -2.05 14.13
CA GLU A 193 12.98 -2.01 14.83
C GLU A 193 14.03 -2.85 14.09
N SER A 194 13.65 -4.06 13.66
CA SER A 194 14.47 -4.92 12.80
C SER A 194 14.83 -4.26 11.47
N TYR A 195 13.90 -3.51 10.86
CA TYR A 195 14.16 -2.74 9.64
C TYR A 195 15.23 -1.67 9.89
N VAL A 196 15.07 -0.87 10.95
CA VAL A 196 16.04 0.19 11.31
C VAL A 196 17.42 -0.40 11.58
N ALA A 197 17.50 -1.48 12.37
CA ALA A 197 18.76 -2.12 12.71
C ALA A 197 19.50 -2.68 11.48
N LYS A 198 18.78 -3.22 10.49
CA LYS A 198 19.37 -3.87 9.31
C LYS A 198 19.68 -2.92 8.17
N PHE A 199 18.80 -1.95 7.91
CA PHE A 199 18.81 -1.18 6.66
C PHE A 199 19.04 0.31 6.84
N ASP A 200 18.79 0.87 8.03
CA ASP A 200 18.80 2.32 8.25
C ASP A 200 19.80 2.78 9.33
N THR A 201 20.53 1.85 9.94
CA THR A 201 21.60 2.14 10.91
C THR A 201 22.95 2.22 10.19
N LEU A 202 23.56 3.40 10.16
CA LEU A 202 24.87 3.62 9.56
C LEU A 202 26.00 3.08 10.45
N CYS A 203 26.94 2.33 9.87
CA CYS A 203 28.21 2.03 10.54
C CYS A 203 29.29 3.08 10.21
N GLN A 204 30.43 3.05 10.90
CA GLN A 204 31.53 4.02 10.64
C GLN A 204 32.06 3.93 9.20
N SER A 205 32.09 2.73 8.61
CA SER A 205 32.53 2.56 7.22
C SER A 205 31.56 3.17 6.21
N ASP A 206 30.26 3.18 6.51
CA ASP A 206 29.25 3.88 5.70
C ASP A 206 29.49 5.38 5.72
N VAL A 207 29.72 5.95 6.92
CA VAL A 207 30.00 7.39 7.07
C VAL A 207 31.23 7.80 6.25
N ALA A 208 32.31 7.02 6.31
CA ALA A 208 33.52 7.28 5.52
C ALA A 208 33.24 7.19 4.00
N SER A 209 32.44 6.22 3.57
CA SER A 209 32.08 6.03 2.15
C SER A 209 31.17 7.15 1.65
N ILE A 210 30.21 7.61 2.46
CA ILE A 210 29.35 8.75 2.16
C ILE A 210 30.21 10.02 2.00
N LYS A 211 31.17 10.27 2.89
CA LYS A 211 32.09 11.43 2.77
C LYS A 211 32.86 11.39 1.46
N LYS A 212 33.45 10.23 1.11
CA LYS A 212 34.13 10.05 -0.17
C LYS A 212 33.19 10.27 -1.36
N HIS A 213 31.93 9.86 -1.26
CA HIS A 213 30.95 10.08 -2.32
C HIS A 213 30.59 11.56 -2.45
N ILE A 214 30.41 12.29 -1.35
CA ILE A 214 30.21 13.75 -1.35
C ILE A 214 31.37 14.46 -2.05
N ASP A 215 32.61 13.99 -1.88
CA ASP A 215 33.77 14.58 -2.56
C ASP A 215 33.66 14.55 -4.09
N SER A 216 32.94 13.56 -4.63
CA SER A 216 32.70 13.41 -6.08
C SER A 216 31.53 14.26 -6.62
N PHE A 217 30.74 14.91 -5.76
CA PHE A 217 29.60 15.70 -6.21
C PHE A 217 30.04 16.92 -7.01
N ALA A 218 29.44 17.10 -8.19
CA ALA A 218 29.68 18.26 -9.05
C ALA A 218 29.10 19.54 -8.45
N LYS A 219 27.94 19.44 -7.79
CA LYS A 219 27.29 20.54 -7.08
C LYS A 219 27.23 20.23 -5.59
N LYS A 220 27.63 21.20 -4.77
CA LYS A 220 27.51 21.13 -3.30
C LYS A 220 26.71 22.34 -2.81
N PRO A 221 25.40 22.42 -3.12
CA PRO A 221 24.57 23.56 -2.74
C PRO A 221 24.48 23.69 -1.21
N LEU A 222 24.41 24.91 -0.71
CA LEU A 222 24.13 25.19 0.70
C LEU A 222 22.66 24.85 0.98
N VAL A 223 22.40 24.11 2.06
CA VAL A 223 21.03 23.83 2.54
C VAL A 223 20.77 24.59 3.83
N SER A 224 19.74 25.44 3.85
CA SER A 224 19.29 26.17 5.03
C SER A 224 18.21 25.38 5.76
N VAL A 225 18.51 24.91 6.97
CA VAL A 225 17.52 24.27 7.84
C VAL A 225 16.81 25.36 8.64
N LEU A 226 15.51 25.49 8.45
CA LEU A 226 14.67 26.44 9.17
C LEU A 226 14.09 25.77 10.41
N MET A 227 14.24 26.40 11.58
CA MET A 227 13.71 25.91 12.85
C MET A 227 12.89 27.01 13.53
N PRO A 228 11.58 27.09 13.24
CA PRO A 228 10.68 27.97 13.98
C PRO A 228 10.41 27.41 15.38
N MET A 229 10.46 28.28 16.41
CA MET A 229 10.33 27.91 17.81
C MET A 229 9.26 28.72 18.55
N TYR A 230 8.49 28.02 19.38
CA TYR A 230 7.46 28.44 20.31
C TYR A 230 7.48 27.60 21.61
N GLY A 231 8.09 28.11 22.70
CA GLY A 231 7.89 27.60 24.07
C GLY A 231 8.28 26.13 24.34
N GLU A 232 9.37 25.62 23.76
CA GLU A 232 9.75 24.19 23.82
C GLU A 232 10.59 23.76 25.02
N SER A 233 10.65 22.43 25.24
CA SER A 233 11.62 21.80 26.13
C SER A 233 13.04 21.93 25.59
N VAL A 234 13.95 22.41 26.44
CA VAL A 234 15.39 22.51 26.15
C VAL A 234 15.98 21.17 25.69
N ASP A 235 15.51 20.05 26.22
CA ASP A 235 16.11 18.73 25.96
C ASP A 235 15.79 18.21 24.55
N TYR A 236 14.55 18.41 24.07
CA TYR A 236 14.21 18.06 22.70
C TYR A 236 14.91 18.96 21.69
N LEU A 237 15.01 20.26 22.00
CA LEU A 237 15.77 21.22 21.20
C LEU A 237 17.24 20.82 21.08
N LYS A 238 17.89 20.40 22.19
CA LYS A 238 19.27 19.90 22.16
C LYS A 238 19.43 18.74 21.17
N SER A 239 18.47 17.81 21.14
CA SER A 239 18.50 16.70 20.19
C SER A 239 18.28 17.15 18.74
N ALA A 240 17.34 18.07 18.51
CA ALA A 240 17.05 18.59 17.17
C ALA A 240 18.27 19.33 16.58
N VAL A 241 18.85 20.27 17.34
CA VAL A 241 20.06 21.01 16.95
C VAL A 241 21.22 20.04 16.70
N ARG A 242 21.47 19.09 17.61
CA ARG A 242 22.51 18.07 17.43
C ARG A 242 22.34 17.28 16.13
N SER A 243 21.10 16.94 15.75
CA SER A 243 20.83 16.20 14.52
C SER A 243 21.25 16.95 13.24
N VAL A 244 21.23 18.29 13.27
CA VAL A 244 21.73 19.15 12.20
C VAL A 244 23.26 19.25 12.26
N LEU A 245 23.83 19.45 13.46
CA LEU A 245 25.28 19.52 13.66
C LEU A 245 26.01 18.24 13.19
N GLU A 246 25.36 17.08 13.37
CA GLU A 246 25.92 15.76 13.04
C GLU A 246 25.68 15.31 11.59
N GLN A 247 25.11 16.16 10.74
CA GLN A 247 24.94 15.87 9.31
C GLN A 247 26.29 15.56 8.65
N ILE A 248 26.34 14.49 7.87
CA ILE A 248 27.55 14.06 7.15
C ILE A 248 27.88 15.02 6.00
N TYR A 249 26.85 15.58 5.36
CA TYR A 249 27.01 16.68 4.43
C TYR A 249 27.20 17.97 5.23
N GLU A 250 28.32 18.68 5.02
CA GLU A 250 28.75 19.77 5.92
C GLU A 250 28.34 21.18 5.44
N ASN A 251 27.89 21.32 4.17
CA ASN A 251 27.50 22.62 3.61
C ASN A 251 26.03 22.95 3.93
N TRP A 252 25.76 23.25 5.19
CA TRP A 252 24.44 23.66 5.68
C TRP A 252 24.55 24.87 6.59
N GLU A 253 23.41 25.51 6.82
CA GLU A 253 23.24 26.50 7.88
C GLU A 253 21.93 26.23 8.62
N LEU A 254 21.87 26.61 9.90
CA LEU A 254 20.70 26.43 10.75
C LEU A 254 20.13 27.81 11.12
N CYS A 255 18.93 28.11 10.65
CA CYS A 255 18.23 29.37 10.84
C CYS A 255 17.11 29.20 11.87
N ILE A 256 17.36 29.65 13.09
CA ILE A 256 16.45 29.49 14.23
C ILE A 256 15.72 30.80 14.50
N SER A 257 14.38 30.79 14.41
CA SER A 257 13.55 31.92 14.78
C SER A 257 12.82 31.62 16.09
N VAL A 258 13.00 32.48 17.07
CA VAL A 258 12.45 32.30 18.42
C VAL A 258 11.38 33.34 18.69
N ASP A 259 10.14 32.88 18.85
CA ASP A 259 9.01 33.71 19.26
C ASP A 259 8.90 33.80 20.79
N ARG A 260 8.88 35.04 21.33
CA ARG A 260 8.58 35.40 22.72
C ARG A 260 9.00 34.37 23.78
N MET A 261 10.30 34.14 23.96
CA MET A 261 10.77 33.32 25.09
C MET A 261 11.09 34.12 26.35
N ARG A 262 10.49 33.68 27.48
CA ARG A 262 10.79 34.10 28.86
C ARG A 262 11.74 33.13 29.59
N ASP A 263 12.05 31.97 29.00
CA ASP A 263 12.89 30.95 29.62
C ASP A 263 14.38 31.20 29.35
N SER A 264 15.12 31.50 30.41
CA SER A 264 16.55 31.81 30.34
C SER A 264 17.41 30.63 29.85
N GLU A 265 17.00 29.38 30.07
CA GLU A 265 17.84 28.22 29.77
C GLU A 265 17.96 27.99 28.25
N VAL A 266 16.85 28.06 27.52
CA VAL A 266 16.86 27.85 26.07
C VAL A 266 17.66 28.95 25.36
N VAL A 267 17.49 30.21 25.77
CA VAL A 267 18.24 31.34 25.19
C VAL A 267 19.74 31.20 25.44
N LEU A 268 20.14 30.81 26.66
CA LEU A 268 21.54 30.55 26.99
C LEU A 268 22.12 29.40 26.16
N TYR A 269 21.36 28.31 26.01
CA TYR A 269 21.77 27.18 25.17
C TYR A 269 21.97 27.60 23.71
N LEU A 270 20.98 28.25 23.09
CA LEU A 270 21.05 28.68 21.70
C LEU A 270 22.22 29.64 21.45
N LYS A 271 22.43 30.62 22.32
CA LYS A 271 23.60 31.52 22.24
C LYS A 271 24.91 30.73 22.32
N SER A 272 25.01 29.79 23.26
CA SER A 272 26.21 28.95 23.40
C SER A 272 26.49 28.09 22.16
N VAL A 273 25.46 27.65 21.44
CA VAL A 273 25.61 26.90 20.19
C VAL A 273 26.07 27.82 19.05
N SER A 274 25.44 28.98 18.89
CA SER A 274 25.79 29.95 17.84
C SER A 274 27.21 30.51 18.00
N GLU A 275 27.68 30.69 19.25
CA GLU A 275 29.07 31.06 19.53
C GLU A 275 30.08 29.95 19.17
N ARG A 276 29.68 28.68 19.24
CA ARG A 276 30.53 27.52 18.93
C ARG A 276 30.56 27.17 17.44
N ASP A 277 29.46 27.38 16.72
CA ASP A 277 29.33 27.07 15.31
C ASP A 277 28.66 28.23 14.56
N GLY A 278 29.46 28.97 13.78
CA GLY A 278 29.02 30.15 13.04
C GLY A 278 28.00 29.86 11.93
N ARG A 279 27.69 28.59 11.63
CA ARG A 279 26.61 28.20 10.71
C ARG A 279 25.23 28.30 11.36
N VAL A 280 25.15 28.46 12.68
CA VAL A 280 23.89 28.60 13.42
C VAL A 280 23.53 30.07 13.59
N LYS A 281 22.47 30.50 12.92
CA LYS A 281 21.92 31.86 12.92
C LYS A 281 20.64 31.89 13.74
N ILE A 282 20.50 32.91 14.60
CA ILE A 282 19.34 33.04 15.50
C ILE A 282 18.74 34.43 15.36
N VAL A 283 17.42 34.49 15.26
CA VAL A 283 16.64 35.74 15.37
C VAL A 283 15.62 35.61 16.50
N PHE A 284 15.55 36.64 17.33
CA PHE A 284 14.51 36.79 18.35
C PHE A 284 13.52 37.82 17.84
N HIS A 285 12.24 37.47 17.83
CA HIS A 285 11.20 38.39 17.39
C HIS A 285 9.91 38.16 18.17
N ASP A 286 8.96 39.04 17.93
CA ASP A 286 7.61 38.94 18.45
C ASP A 286 6.69 38.49 17.31
N ALA A 287 6.30 37.22 17.31
CA ALA A 287 5.47 36.60 16.29
C ALA A 287 4.00 36.47 16.71
N ASP A 288 3.63 36.98 17.90
CA ASP A 288 2.31 36.81 18.51
C ASP A 288 1.80 35.34 18.57
N GLY A 289 2.70 34.36 18.51
CA GLY A 289 2.40 32.93 18.53
C GLY A 289 2.13 32.29 17.17
N TYR A 290 2.36 32.99 16.06
CA TYR A 290 2.10 32.45 14.72
C TYR A 290 3.31 31.68 14.14
N ALA A 291 3.11 30.39 13.83
CA ALA A 291 4.17 29.53 13.31
C ALA A 291 4.68 30.00 11.93
N SER A 292 3.80 30.55 11.09
CA SER A 292 4.13 31.09 9.77
C SER A 292 5.03 32.32 9.87
N VAL A 293 4.82 33.18 10.88
CA VAL A 293 5.65 34.36 11.09
C VAL A 293 7.06 33.94 11.54
N ALA A 294 7.15 32.98 12.47
CA ALA A 294 8.42 32.40 12.86
C ALA A 294 9.14 31.75 11.66
N ALA A 295 8.45 30.89 10.90
CA ALA A 295 9.03 30.23 9.73
C ALA A 295 9.52 31.24 8.67
N ASN A 296 8.80 32.35 8.46
CA ASN A 296 9.25 33.43 7.58
C ASN A 296 10.48 34.18 8.13
N ALA A 297 10.55 34.46 9.43
CA ALA A 297 11.73 35.06 10.03
C ALA A 297 12.97 34.17 9.89
N ALA A 298 12.81 32.84 10.00
CA ALA A 298 13.87 31.89 9.68
C ALA A 298 14.25 31.92 8.18
N LEU A 299 13.26 31.98 7.30
CA LEU A 299 13.46 32.05 5.84
C LEU A 299 14.18 33.34 5.38
N GLU A 300 13.99 34.46 6.08
CA GLU A 300 14.70 35.71 5.82
C GLU A 300 16.22 35.59 6.05
N MET A 301 16.63 34.80 7.07
CA MET A 301 18.04 34.52 7.35
C MET A 301 18.69 33.51 6.38
N ALA A 302 17.87 32.75 5.67
CA ALA A 302 18.31 31.66 4.80
C ALA A 302 19.01 32.18 3.54
N THR A 303 20.17 31.61 3.24
CA THR A 303 21.03 31.93 2.09
C THR A 303 21.32 30.70 1.22
N GLY A 304 20.89 29.52 1.65
CA GLY A 304 21.01 28.26 0.92
C GLY A 304 20.18 28.23 -0.36
N GLU A 305 20.60 27.39 -1.30
CA GLU A 305 19.88 27.13 -2.54
C GLU A 305 18.58 26.35 -2.28
N PHE A 306 18.61 25.50 -1.25
CA PHE A 306 17.46 24.80 -0.71
C PHE A 306 17.20 25.21 0.73
N ILE A 307 15.93 25.26 1.11
CA ILE A 307 15.48 25.29 2.50
C ILE A 307 14.86 23.93 2.87
N ALA A 308 14.94 23.56 4.15
CA ALA A 308 14.15 22.48 4.72
C ALA A 308 13.66 22.89 6.11
N VAL A 309 12.46 22.49 6.49
CA VAL A 309 11.90 22.81 7.82
C VAL A 309 12.19 21.66 8.78
N LEU A 310 12.62 22.00 10.00
CA LEU A 310 12.81 21.06 11.10
C LEU A 310 12.04 21.54 12.32
N GLY A 311 11.14 20.70 12.81
CA GLY A 311 10.47 20.92 14.08
C GLY A 311 11.48 20.91 15.23
N PRO A 312 11.35 21.80 16.23
CA PRO A 312 12.29 21.89 17.36
C PRO A 312 12.28 20.67 18.28
N ASN A 313 11.29 19.78 18.14
CA ASN A 313 11.20 18.52 18.85
C ASN A 313 11.69 17.31 18.03
N ASP A 314 11.91 17.50 16.74
CA ASP A 314 12.13 16.43 15.77
C ASP A 314 13.61 16.24 15.48
N VAL A 315 13.95 15.18 14.76
CA VAL A 315 15.34 14.81 14.48
C VAL A 315 15.50 14.45 13.01
N LEU A 316 16.58 14.95 12.39
CA LEU A 316 16.99 14.51 11.06
C LEU A 316 17.90 13.28 11.15
N SER A 317 17.75 12.36 10.20
CA SER A 317 18.75 11.31 10.01
C SER A 317 20.10 11.94 9.63
N ARG A 318 21.22 11.38 10.10
CA ARG A 318 22.59 11.95 9.89
C ARG A 318 23.01 12.11 8.43
N HIS A 319 22.32 11.42 7.53
CA HIS A 319 22.58 11.42 6.10
C HIS A 319 21.42 12.07 5.30
N ALA A 320 20.52 12.79 5.97
CA ALA A 320 19.37 13.44 5.35
C ALA A 320 19.78 14.45 4.27
N LEU A 321 20.64 15.43 4.63
CA LEU A 321 21.06 16.47 3.69
C LEU A 321 21.91 15.91 2.54
N TYR A 322 22.67 14.83 2.79
CA TYR A 322 23.40 14.13 1.75
C TYR A 322 22.47 13.62 0.65
N PHE A 323 21.34 12.99 0.99
CA PHE A 323 20.42 12.48 -0.04
C PHE A 323 19.69 13.59 -0.80
N VAL A 324 19.35 14.70 -0.14
CA VAL A 324 18.78 15.88 -0.82
C VAL A 324 19.74 16.37 -1.90
N VAL A 325 21.02 16.52 -1.57
CA VAL A 325 22.04 16.98 -2.50
C VAL A 325 22.37 15.93 -3.57
N LEU A 326 22.35 14.64 -3.21
CA LEU A 326 22.53 13.55 -4.16
C LEU A 326 21.48 13.60 -5.28
N ARG A 327 20.20 13.74 -4.93
CA ARG A 327 19.12 13.81 -5.94
C ARG A 327 19.25 15.02 -6.85
N GLU A 328 19.65 16.18 -6.30
CA GLU A 328 19.93 17.36 -7.14
C GLU A 328 21.12 17.13 -8.08
N ASN A 329 22.13 16.35 -7.68
CA ASN A 329 23.25 16.01 -8.58
C ASN A 329 22.84 14.98 -9.65
N GLU A 330 21.95 14.04 -9.33
CA GLU A 330 21.51 12.99 -10.26
C GLU A 330 20.49 13.50 -11.30
N ILE A 331 19.54 14.33 -10.88
CA ILE A 331 18.42 14.77 -11.73
C ILE A 331 18.62 16.22 -12.20
N GLY A 332 19.05 17.11 -11.30
CA GLY A 332 19.21 18.54 -11.57
C GLY A 332 17.91 19.34 -11.59
N GLU A 333 18.00 20.63 -11.22
CA GLU A 333 16.90 21.60 -11.28
C GLU A 333 15.66 21.20 -10.45
N LEU A 334 15.84 20.42 -9.39
CA LEU A 334 14.75 20.02 -8.52
C LEU A 334 14.22 21.22 -7.76
N ASN A 335 12.90 21.30 -7.63
CA ASN A 335 12.20 22.35 -6.90
C ASN A 335 11.73 21.86 -5.54
N ILE A 336 11.33 20.59 -5.46
CA ILE A 336 10.77 19.96 -4.27
C ILE A 336 11.39 18.57 -4.16
N ILE A 337 11.96 18.27 -3.00
CA ILE A 337 12.53 16.97 -2.67
C ILE A 337 11.95 16.55 -1.33
N TYR A 338 11.31 15.39 -1.25
CA TYR A 338 10.70 14.92 0.00
C TYR A 338 11.09 13.49 0.32
N SER A 339 11.11 13.15 1.61
CA SER A 339 11.54 11.82 2.08
C SER A 339 10.41 11.06 2.78
N ASP A 340 10.66 9.78 3.04
CA ASP A 340 9.89 9.02 4.02
C ASP A 340 10.15 9.56 5.43
N LYS A 341 9.23 9.27 6.36
CA LYS A 341 9.30 9.69 7.76
C LYS A 341 8.93 8.55 8.69
N ASP A 342 9.30 8.68 9.95
CA ASP A 342 8.80 7.84 11.02
C ASP A 342 8.61 8.66 12.30
N GLU A 343 8.27 7.94 13.37
CA GLU A 343 8.06 8.55 14.67
C GLU A 343 9.11 8.10 15.68
N ILE A 344 9.45 9.00 16.61
CA ILE A 344 10.31 8.70 17.76
C ILE A 344 9.58 8.95 19.07
N ASP A 345 9.78 8.05 20.03
CA ASP A 345 9.27 8.21 21.39
C ASP A 345 10.08 9.26 22.19
N ARG A 346 9.77 9.38 23.50
CA ARG A 346 10.49 10.27 24.42
C ARG A 346 11.97 9.90 24.62
N ASN A 347 12.33 8.64 24.41
CA ASN A 347 13.69 8.11 24.55
C ASN A 347 14.47 8.15 23.22
N GLY A 348 13.82 8.51 22.10
CA GLY A 348 14.40 8.49 20.77
C GLY A 348 14.31 7.13 20.07
N SER A 349 13.55 6.18 20.59
CA SER A 349 13.28 4.89 19.94
C SER A 349 12.35 5.11 18.75
N ARG A 350 12.73 4.55 17.59
CA ARG A 350 12.01 4.73 16.33
C ARG A 350 10.86 3.72 16.19
N GLY A 351 9.72 4.20 15.67
CA GLY A 351 8.49 3.44 15.47
C GLY A 351 7.71 3.93 14.25
N GLU A 352 6.73 3.13 13.79
CA GLU A 352 5.71 3.51 12.80
C GLU A 352 6.23 4.19 11.51
N GLY A 353 6.99 3.46 10.69
CA GLY A 353 7.49 3.96 9.40
C GLY A 353 6.38 4.31 8.39
N CYS A 354 6.42 5.54 7.87
CA CYS A 354 5.58 6.03 6.78
C CYS A 354 6.38 6.11 5.47
N PHE A 355 6.28 5.03 4.70
CA PHE A 355 6.90 4.84 3.39
C PHE A 355 5.99 5.39 2.28
N LYS A 356 6.32 6.58 1.80
CA LYS A 356 5.52 7.35 0.83
C LYS A 356 5.76 6.84 -0.59
N SER A 357 4.81 7.09 -1.49
CA SER A 357 5.07 6.87 -2.92
C SER A 357 5.93 8.00 -3.51
N SER A 358 6.43 7.78 -4.73
CA SER A 358 6.84 8.89 -5.59
C SER A 358 5.67 9.83 -5.88
N TRP A 359 5.94 10.95 -6.57
CA TRP A 359 4.98 12.02 -6.79
C TRP A 359 3.62 11.49 -7.27
N ASN A 360 2.61 11.65 -6.42
CA ASN A 360 1.25 11.16 -6.62
C ASN A 360 0.30 12.34 -6.41
N PRO A 361 0.06 13.16 -7.45
CA PRO A 361 -0.68 14.42 -7.33
C PRO A 361 -2.09 14.25 -6.78
N ASP A 362 -2.81 13.20 -7.17
CA ASP A 362 -4.17 12.97 -6.66
C ASP A 362 -4.16 12.55 -5.18
N LEU A 363 -3.16 11.77 -4.76
CA LEU A 363 -2.94 11.46 -3.33
C LEU A 363 -2.56 12.72 -2.54
N PHE A 364 -1.72 13.58 -3.10
CA PHE A 364 -1.31 14.84 -2.49
C PHE A 364 -2.51 15.79 -2.27
N PHE A 365 -3.50 15.79 -3.16
CA PHE A 365 -4.72 16.56 -2.92
C PHE A 365 -5.65 15.91 -1.90
N SER A 366 -5.55 14.59 -1.69
CA SER A 366 -6.29 13.90 -0.63
C SER A 366 -5.67 14.06 0.76
N HIS A 367 -4.35 14.27 0.88
CA HIS A 367 -3.66 14.63 2.12
C HIS A 367 -2.23 15.13 1.85
N ASP A 368 -1.59 15.81 2.81
CA ASP A 368 -0.19 16.25 2.68
C ASP A 368 0.80 15.07 2.66
N MET A 369 1.01 14.49 1.48
CA MET A 369 1.99 13.41 1.31
C MET A 369 3.44 13.90 1.31
N ILE A 370 3.68 15.19 1.00
CA ILE A 370 5.04 15.75 0.95
C ILE A 370 5.58 15.77 2.37
N SER A 371 4.88 16.49 3.27
CA SER A 371 5.20 16.64 4.70
C SER A 371 6.71 16.76 5.01
N HIS A 372 7.12 16.53 6.25
CA HIS A 372 8.54 16.55 6.62
C HIS A 372 9.20 15.17 6.40
N LEU A 373 10.47 15.07 6.01
CA LEU A 373 11.35 16.14 5.54
C LEU A 373 11.00 16.51 4.09
N ALA A 374 10.75 17.79 3.86
CA ALA A 374 10.69 18.37 2.52
C ALA A 374 11.72 19.49 2.38
N ALA A 375 12.56 19.38 1.36
CA ALA A 375 13.47 20.41 0.92
C ALA A 375 12.89 21.12 -0.31
N TYR A 376 12.79 22.45 -0.23
CA TYR A 376 12.28 23.29 -1.29
C TYR A 376 13.39 24.20 -1.81
N ARG A 377 13.42 24.43 -3.12
CA ARG A 377 14.32 25.43 -3.69
C ARG A 377 13.95 26.82 -3.14
N THR A 378 14.91 27.50 -2.53
CA THR A 378 14.68 28.76 -1.81
C THR A 378 14.07 29.83 -2.72
N SER A 379 14.53 29.90 -3.97
CA SER A 379 14.00 30.85 -4.96
C SER A 379 12.52 30.60 -5.30
N LEU A 380 12.08 29.34 -5.26
CA LEU A 380 10.67 28.98 -5.46
C LEU A 380 9.82 29.45 -4.26
N VAL A 381 10.27 29.16 -3.04
CA VAL A 381 9.57 29.54 -1.80
C VAL A 381 9.40 31.05 -1.72
N ARG A 382 10.46 31.81 -2.05
CA ARG A 382 10.40 33.28 -2.13
C ARG A 382 9.46 33.76 -3.24
N LYS A 383 9.47 33.11 -4.41
CA LYS A 383 8.55 33.43 -5.52
C LYS A 383 7.08 33.25 -5.14
N VAL A 384 6.75 32.24 -4.33
CA VAL A 384 5.37 31.99 -3.88
C VAL A 384 4.98 32.75 -2.60
N GLY A 385 5.89 33.57 -2.04
CA GLY A 385 5.61 34.46 -0.91
C GLY A 385 5.79 33.86 0.49
N GLY A 386 6.53 32.76 0.65
CA GLY A 386 6.81 32.18 1.97
C GLY A 386 5.58 31.54 2.64
N PHE A 387 5.54 31.53 3.97
CA PHE A 387 4.47 30.97 4.80
C PHE A 387 3.36 32.02 5.05
N ARG A 388 2.10 31.59 5.13
CA ARG A 388 0.93 32.49 5.23
C ARG A 388 0.16 32.29 6.53
N VAL A 389 -0.03 33.38 7.28
CA VAL A 389 -0.74 33.38 8.57
C VAL A 389 -2.22 32.98 8.42
N GLU A 390 -2.84 33.19 7.26
CA GLU A 390 -4.24 32.79 7.04
C GLU A 390 -4.49 31.26 7.15
N PHE A 391 -3.41 30.47 7.05
CA PHE A 391 -3.43 29.00 7.03
C PHE A 391 -2.69 28.36 8.21
N GLU A 392 -2.53 29.07 9.33
CA GLU A 392 -2.03 28.49 10.58
C GLU A 392 -2.71 27.16 10.93
N GLY A 393 -1.92 26.18 11.35
CA GLY A 393 -2.30 24.78 11.54
C GLY A 393 -2.12 23.91 10.29
N ALA A 394 -1.98 24.51 9.11
CA ALA A 394 -1.71 23.83 7.84
C ALA A 394 -0.74 24.61 6.93
N GLN A 395 0.09 25.47 7.51
CA GLN A 395 0.99 26.37 6.78
C GLN A 395 1.99 25.61 5.89
N ASP A 396 2.42 24.42 6.31
CA ASP A 396 3.33 23.58 5.53
C ASP A 396 2.63 23.02 4.29
N TYR A 397 1.39 22.52 4.45
CA TYR A 397 0.60 22.01 3.33
C TYR A 397 0.20 23.13 2.36
N ASP A 398 -0.14 24.32 2.88
CA ASP A 398 -0.35 25.52 2.06
C ASP A 398 0.89 25.88 1.21
N LEU A 399 2.07 25.90 1.83
CA LEU A 399 3.31 26.16 1.12
C LEU A 399 3.58 25.09 0.05
N ALA A 400 3.38 23.81 0.39
CA ALA A 400 3.53 22.69 -0.53
C ALA A 400 2.60 22.85 -1.74
N LEU A 401 1.32 23.14 -1.52
CA LEU A 401 0.32 23.37 -2.56
C LEU A 401 0.75 24.48 -3.53
N ARG A 402 1.20 25.63 -3.01
CA ARG A 402 1.67 26.75 -3.83
C ARG A 402 2.97 26.43 -4.57
N CYS A 403 3.91 25.73 -3.94
CA CYS A 403 5.15 25.31 -4.58
C CYS A 403 4.89 24.31 -5.71
N VAL A 404 3.99 23.36 -5.52
CA VAL A 404 3.53 22.41 -6.55
C VAL A 404 2.88 23.17 -7.71
N LYS A 405 1.97 24.14 -7.43
CA LYS A 405 1.34 24.99 -8.46
C LYS A 405 2.36 25.76 -9.30
N ALA A 406 3.47 26.16 -8.68
CA ALA A 406 4.54 26.93 -9.31
C ALA A 406 5.72 26.07 -9.83
N SER A 407 5.59 24.74 -9.83
CA SER A 407 6.60 23.79 -10.29
C SER A 407 6.07 22.87 -11.39
N MET A 408 6.93 22.00 -11.91
CA MET A 408 6.59 20.95 -12.87
C MET A 408 6.78 19.60 -12.17
N ALA A 409 5.97 18.60 -12.52
CA ALA A 409 6.06 17.25 -11.93
C ALA A 409 7.46 16.63 -12.05
N SER A 410 8.20 16.89 -13.13
CA SER A 410 9.57 16.42 -13.33
C SER A 410 10.61 17.03 -12.37
N ARG A 411 10.26 18.11 -11.67
CA ARG A 411 11.12 18.79 -10.68
C ARG A 411 10.72 18.47 -9.23
N ILE A 412 9.86 17.47 -9.04
CA ILE A 412 9.43 16.96 -7.73
C ILE A 412 10.00 15.54 -7.57
N CYS A 413 10.82 15.33 -6.54
CA CYS A 413 11.51 14.07 -6.33
C CYS A 413 11.23 13.50 -4.94
N HIS A 414 10.97 12.19 -4.88
CA HIS A 414 10.87 11.43 -3.64
C HIS A 414 12.18 10.70 -3.36
N ILE A 415 12.60 10.69 -2.10
CA ILE A 415 13.68 9.87 -1.59
C ILE A 415 13.04 8.74 -0.75
N PRO A 416 13.09 7.47 -1.20
CA PRO A 416 12.50 6.32 -0.49
C PRO A 416 13.36 5.88 0.72
N ARG A 417 13.69 6.83 1.60
CA ARG A 417 14.49 6.68 2.81
C ARG A 417 13.84 7.48 3.93
N VAL A 418 13.91 6.95 5.14
CA VAL A 418 13.40 7.63 6.33
C VAL A 418 14.44 8.64 6.81
N LEU A 419 14.23 9.91 6.45
CA LEU A 419 15.20 10.98 6.73
C LEU A 419 14.72 11.97 7.80
N TYR A 420 13.49 11.82 8.26
CA TYR A 420 12.85 12.65 9.28
C TYR A 420 12.22 11.77 10.35
N HIS A 421 12.45 12.15 11.61
CA HIS A 421 11.94 11.48 12.80
C HIS A 421 11.09 12.45 13.60
N SER A 422 9.76 12.32 13.49
CA SER A 422 8.80 13.17 14.18
C SER A 422 8.63 12.70 15.62
N ARG A 423 8.70 13.59 16.60
CA ARG A 423 8.57 13.18 18.00
C ARG A 423 7.11 13.05 18.43
N GLN A 424 6.77 11.90 19.01
CA GLN A 424 5.47 11.70 19.66
C GLN A 424 5.38 12.56 20.92
N VAL A 425 4.52 13.57 20.90
CA VAL A 425 4.24 14.39 22.10
C VAL A 425 3.10 13.76 22.95
N SER A 426 2.38 12.74 22.43
CA SER A 426 1.45 11.84 23.16
C SER A 426 1.13 10.59 22.31
N GLU A 427 0.65 9.52 22.95
CA GLU A 427 0.37 8.22 22.33
C GLU A 427 -0.72 8.29 21.24
N SER A 428 -0.36 8.03 19.97
CA SER A 428 -1.11 7.26 18.95
C SER A 428 -0.82 7.75 17.51
N GLY A 429 -0.27 6.85 16.67
CA GLY A 429 -0.61 6.63 15.25
C GLY A 429 -0.05 7.57 14.18
N CYS A 430 0.58 6.97 13.17
CA CYS A 430 1.12 7.47 11.88
C CYS A 430 0.15 8.23 10.93
N VAL A 431 -1.05 8.57 11.39
CA VAL A 431 -1.86 9.64 10.78
C VAL A 431 -1.53 10.88 11.58
N ASP A 432 -0.99 11.93 10.94
CA ASP A 432 -0.69 13.19 11.64
C ASP A 432 -1.85 13.49 12.59
N ARG A 433 -1.50 13.59 13.89
CA ARG A 433 -2.40 13.76 15.03
C ARG A 433 -3.63 14.52 14.60
N ASP A 434 -4.80 14.07 15.08
CA ASP A 434 -6.05 14.83 15.05
C ASP A 434 -5.74 16.30 15.35
N PRO A 435 -5.62 17.14 14.31
CA PRO A 435 -5.19 18.48 14.54
C PRO A 435 -6.48 19.13 15.03
N GLY A 436 -6.43 19.89 16.13
CA GLY A 436 -7.64 20.30 16.85
C GLY A 436 -8.69 20.89 15.89
N ASN A 437 -9.96 21.00 16.28
CA ASN A 437 -11.04 21.43 15.36
C ASN A 437 -10.70 22.67 14.47
N GLY A 438 -9.81 23.57 14.89
CA GLY A 438 -9.23 24.65 14.09
C GLY A 438 -8.30 24.23 12.94
N ASP A 439 -7.36 23.31 13.15
CA ASP A 439 -6.37 22.86 12.16
C ASP A 439 -7.01 22.03 11.04
N ARG A 440 -8.02 21.21 11.37
CA ARG A 440 -8.83 20.47 10.37
C ARG A 440 -9.49 21.40 9.34
N HIS A 441 -9.75 22.65 9.71
CA HIS A 441 -10.32 23.64 8.80
C HIS A 441 -9.24 24.35 7.97
N ALA A 442 -8.02 24.51 8.50
CA ALA A 442 -6.94 25.22 7.82
C ALA A 442 -6.51 24.53 6.52
N GLY A 443 -6.27 23.23 6.53
CA GLY A 443 -5.87 22.51 5.32
C GLY A 443 -6.98 22.43 4.26
N LEU A 444 -8.26 22.38 4.68
CA LEU A 444 -9.39 22.47 3.76
C LEU A 444 -9.47 23.85 3.08
N ARG A 445 -9.19 24.93 3.83
CA ARG A 445 -9.09 26.28 3.27
C ARG A 445 -7.91 26.39 2.30
N ALA A 446 -6.74 25.84 2.65
CA ALA A 446 -5.55 25.86 1.80
C ALA A 446 -5.81 25.16 0.45
N LEU A 447 -6.42 23.97 0.50
CA LEU A 447 -6.78 23.22 -0.71
C LEU A 447 -7.88 23.91 -1.52
N SER A 448 -8.88 24.51 -0.87
CA SER A 448 -9.88 25.36 -1.55
C SER A 448 -9.23 26.56 -2.24
N ASP A 449 -8.26 27.23 -1.60
CA ASP A 449 -7.51 28.35 -2.20
C ASP A 449 -6.66 27.91 -3.41
N TYR A 450 -6.10 26.68 -3.38
CA TYR A 450 -5.38 26.12 -4.53
C TYR A 450 -6.27 26.01 -5.78
N PHE A 451 -7.50 25.52 -5.61
CA PHE A 451 -8.48 25.26 -6.67
C PHE A 451 -9.40 26.45 -7.01
N LYS A 452 -9.29 27.59 -6.32
CA LYS A 452 -10.21 28.73 -6.51
C LYS A 452 -10.34 29.24 -7.96
N ASP A 453 -9.27 29.09 -8.74
CA ASP A 453 -9.21 29.54 -10.15
C ASP A 453 -9.73 28.47 -11.13
N GLN A 454 -10.20 27.31 -10.65
CA GLN A 454 -10.74 26.22 -11.45
C GLN A 454 -12.28 26.14 -11.28
N PRO A 455 -13.05 26.70 -12.23
CA PRO A 455 -14.50 26.78 -12.11
C PRO A 455 -15.13 25.39 -11.94
N GLY A 456 -16.07 25.28 -10.98
CA GLY A 456 -16.83 24.06 -10.73
C GLY A 456 -16.11 22.98 -9.91
N VAL A 457 -14.83 23.16 -9.58
CA VAL A 457 -14.14 22.28 -8.63
C VAL A 457 -14.54 22.65 -7.21
N SER A 458 -14.96 21.66 -6.42
CA SER A 458 -15.28 21.84 -5.00
C SER A 458 -14.43 20.92 -4.12
N VAL A 459 -14.06 21.41 -2.94
CA VAL A 459 -13.26 20.65 -1.97
C VAL A 459 -14.10 20.41 -0.72
N SER A 460 -14.11 19.16 -0.26
CA SER A 460 -14.80 18.75 0.97
C SER A 460 -13.90 17.85 1.82
N ARG A 461 -14.39 17.46 3.01
CA ARG A 461 -13.66 16.55 3.90
C ARG A 461 -13.68 15.12 3.34
N GLY A 462 -12.55 14.43 3.48
CA GLY A 462 -12.43 13.01 3.16
C GLY A 462 -13.01 12.11 4.26
N HIS A 463 -12.82 10.79 4.10
CA HIS A 463 -13.33 9.80 5.06
C HIS A 463 -12.57 9.77 6.38
N LEU A 464 -11.33 10.28 6.41
CA LEU A 464 -10.47 10.29 7.59
C LEU A 464 -10.20 11.73 8.05
N ALA A 465 -9.87 11.91 9.33
CA ALA A 465 -9.41 13.20 9.83
C ALA A 465 -8.15 13.66 9.08
N GLY A 466 -8.08 14.97 8.78
CA GLY A 466 -6.94 15.54 8.03
C GLY A 466 -6.90 15.18 6.53
N THR A 467 -7.94 14.53 5.99
CA THR A 467 -8.03 14.15 4.57
C THR A 467 -9.12 14.91 3.83
N TYR A 468 -9.00 14.98 2.51
CA TYR A 468 -9.84 15.81 1.65
C TYR A 468 -10.35 15.04 0.42
N ARG A 469 -11.49 15.49 -0.09
CA ARG A 469 -12.07 15.07 -1.36
C ARG A 469 -12.14 16.26 -2.30
N VAL A 470 -11.53 16.14 -3.47
CA VAL A 470 -11.67 17.11 -4.56
C VAL A 470 -12.69 16.56 -5.55
N GLN A 471 -13.76 17.31 -5.79
CA GLN A 471 -14.83 16.96 -6.72
C GLN A 471 -14.73 17.84 -7.95
N TYR A 472 -14.63 17.21 -9.12
CA TYR A 472 -14.51 17.89 -10.40
C TYR A 472 -15.88 18.04 -11.07
N PRO A 473 -16.10 19.11 -11.85
CA PRO A 473 -17.37 19.28 -12.55
C PRO A 473 -17.49 18.28 -13.70
N VAL A 474 -18.70 17.79 -13.94
CA VAL A 474 -19.09 17.17 -15.21
C VAL A 474 -19.71 18.28 -16.06
N SER A 475 -19.33 18.37 -17.34
CA SER A 475 -19.85 19.40 -18.24
C SER A 475 -21.38 19.34 -18.33
N ALA A 476 -21.99 20.49 -18.65
CA ALA A 476 -23.41 20.57 -19.02
C ALA A 476 -23.50 20.97 -20.50
N PRO A 477 -24.06 20.13 -21.39
CA PRO A 477 -24.60 18.80 -21.13
C PRO A 477 -23.52 17.78 -20.72
N ALA A 478 -23.93 16.76 -19.95
CA ALA A 478 -23.04 15.67 -19.55
C ALA A 478 -22.65 14.85 -20.80
N PRO A 479 -21.38 14.43 -20.94
CA PRO A 479 -20.95 13.64 -22.10
C PRO A 479 -21.65 12.29 -22.11
N ARG A 480 -21.87 11.73 -23.29
CA ARG A 480 -22.51 10.42 -23.40
C ARG A 480 -21.53 9.34 -22.96
N VAL A 481 -22.00 8.43 -22.10
CA VAL A 481 -21.22 7.26 -21.65
C VAL A 481 -21.72 6.00 -22.36
N SER A 482 -20.83 5.24 -22.98
CA SER A 482 -21.13 3.89 -23.47
C SER A 482 -20.66 2.86 -22.46
N VAL A 483 -21.60 2.18 -21.80
CA VAL A 483 -21.32 1.11 -20.85
C VAL A 483 -21.31 -0.21 -21.60
N ILE A 484 -20.17 -0.89 -21.60
CA ILE A 484 -19.92 -2.13 -22.34
C ILE A 484 -19.90 -3.29 -21.36
N VAL A 485 -20.83 -4.24 -21.56
CA VAL A 485 -21.04 -5.39 -20.68
C VAL A 485 -20.90 -6.69 -21.49
N PRO A 486 -19.71 -7.30 -21.57
CA PRO A 486 -19.55 -8.62 -22.17
C PRO A 486 -20.15 -9.68 -21.26
N THR A 487 -20.89 -10.64 -21.83
CA THR A 487 -21.53 -11.72 -21.06
C THR A 487 -21.48 -13.04 -21.81
N ARG A 488 -21.41 -14.13 -21.04
CA ARG A 488 -21.67 -15.49 -21.52
C ARG A 488 -22.33 -16.26 -20.40
N ASP A 489 -23.59 -16.62 -20.60
CA ASP A 489 -24.41 -17.32 -19.60
C ASP A 489 -24.51 -16.59 -18.25
N GLY A 490 -24.47 -15.24 -18.24
CA GLY A 490 -24.48 -14.44 -17.01
C GLY A 490 -25.76 -14.52 -16.18
N GLY A 491 -26.89 -14.93 -16.78
CA GLY A 491 -28.14 -15.29 -16.09
C GLY A 491 -28.57 -14.30 -14.99
N PRO A 492 -28.71 -14.73 -13.73
CA PRO A 492 -29.08 -13.86 -12.61
C PRO A 492 -28.09 -12.72 -12.32
N LEU A 493 -26.79 -12.92 -12.54
CA LEU A 493 -25.76 -11.90 -12.28
C LEU A 493 -25.89 -10.76 -13.30
N LEU A 494 -26.04 -11.09 -14.59
CA LEU A 494 -26.29 -10.10 -15.64
C LEU A 494 -27.55 -9.28 -15.36
N LYS A 495 -28.65 -9.93 -14.93
CA LYS A 495 -29.88 -9.24 -14.52
C LYS A 495 -29.62 -8.24 -13.39
N LYS A 496 -28.86 -8.66 -12.38
CA LYS A 496 -28.50 -7.81 -11.24
C LYS A 496 -27.65 -6.61 -11.68
N CYS A 497 -26.62 -6.86 -12.49
CA CYS A 497 -25.75 -5.85 -13.06
C CYS A 497 -26.56 -4.79 -13.82
N LEU A 498 -27.36 -5.21 -14.81
CA LEU A 498 -28.13 -4.29 -15.63
C LEU A 498 -29.24 -3.57 -14.86
N HIS A 499 -29.87 -4.22 -13.88
CA HIS A 499 -30.82 -3.55 -13.00
C HIS A 499 -30.15 -2.43 -12.20
N SER A 500 -28.97 -2.69 -11.60
CA SER A 500 -28.21 -1.66 -10.87
C SER A 500 -27.74 -0.52 -11.79
N LEU A 501 -27.42 -0.83 -13.05
CA LEU A 501 -27.02 0.17 -14.03
C LEU A 501 -28.19 1.05 -14.48
N LEU A 502 -29.31 0.44 -14.86
CA LEU A 502 -30.46 1.13 -15.47
C LEU A 502 -31.35 1.85 -14.45
N HIS A 503 -31.43 1.33 -13.23
CA HIS A 503 -32.31 1.86 -12.18
C HIS A 503 -31.56 2.35 -10.94
N GLY A 504 -30.30 1.97 -10.78
CA GLY A 504 -29.49 2.35 -9.62
C GLY A 504 -28.50 3.48 -9.91
N THR A 505 -28.30 3.91 -11.16
CA THR A 505 -27.29 4.94 -11.52
C THR A 505 -27.95 6.29 -11.79
N SER A 506 -27.39 7.38 -11.23
CA SER A 506 -27.92 8.75 -11.38
C SER A 506 -27.48 9.46 -12.66
N TYR A 507 -26.55 8.87 -13.42
CA TYR A 507 -26.02 9.46 -14.65
C TYR A 507 -26.96 9.23 -15.83
N GLU A 508 -27.60 10.28 -16.32
CA GLU A 508 -28.69 10.15 -17.31
C GLU A 508 -28.22 9.88 -18.74
N ASN A 509 -27.15 10.52 -19.20
CA ASN A 509 -26.71 10.43 -20.60
C ASN A 509 -25.82 9.21 -20.84
N LEU A 510 -26.40 8.01 -20.71
CA LEU A 510 -25.71 6.74 -20.96
C LEU A 510 -26.44 5.87 -21.98
N GLU A 511 -25.68 5.00 -22.63
CA GLU A 511 -26.18 3.85 -23.37
C GLU A 511 -25.51 2.58 -22.85
N VAL A 512 -26.21 1.45 -22.96
CA VAL A 512 -25.70 0.16 -22.54
C VAL A 512 -25.53 -0.75 -23.75
N ILE A 513 -24.35 -1.34 -23.91
CA ILE A 513 -24.02 -2.29 -24.97
C ILE A 513 -23.69 -3.62 -24.31
N VAL A 514 -24.63 -4.56 -24.41
CA VAL A 514 -24.43 -5.92 -23.92
C VAL A 514 -23.90 -6.77 -25.06
N VAL A 515 -22.77 -7.43 -24.86
CA VAL A 515 -22.17 -8.29 -25.90
C VAL A 515 -22.27 -9.75 -25.48
N ASP A 516 -23.18 -10.46 -26.13
CA ASP A 516 -23.41 -11.89 -25.91
C ASP A 516 -22.35 -12.72 -26.64
N ASN A 517 -21.52 -13.43 -25.89
CA ASN A 517 -20.55 -14.38 -26.43
C ASN A 517 -21.06 -15.82 -26.34
N GLN A 518 -21.99 -16.17 -27.23
CA GLN A 518 -22.50 -17.54 -27.40
C GLN A 518 -23.13 -18.10 -26.10
N SER A 519 -24.02 -17.34 -25.45
CA SER A 519 -24.81 -17.87 -24.33
C SER A 519 -25.72 -19.00 -24.79
N GLU A 520 -25.76 -20.09 -24.02
CA GLU A 520 -26.57 -21.29 -24.30
C GLU A 520 -27.71 -21.44 -23.27
N GLY A 521 -27.55 -20.87 -22.07
CA GLY A 521 -28.54 -20.95 -21.01
C GLY A 521 -29.83 -20.22 -21.38
N GLN A 522 -30.95 -20.96 -21.42
CA GLN A 522 -32.26 -20.42 -21.82
C GLN A 522 -32.64 -19.15 -21.05
N GLU A 523 -32.37 -19.10 -19.74
CA GLU A 523 -32.66 -17.92 -18.92
C GLU A 523 -31.91 -16.66 -19.40
N THR A 524 -30.63 -16.81 -19.78
CA THR A 524 -29.80 -15.71 -20.29
C THR A 524 -30.29 -15.30 -21.67
N VAL A 525 -30.56 -16.27 -22.56
CA VAL A 525 -31.05 -16.02 -23.92
C VAL A 525 -32.39 -15.27 -23.90
N ASP A 526 -33.34 -15.72 -23.08
CA ASP A 526 -34.65 -15.07 -22.94
C ASP A 526 -34.51 -13.63 -22.40
N TYR A 527 -33.61 -13.44 -21.43
CA TYR A 527 -33.34 -12.12 -20.89
C TYR A 527 -32.71 -11.18 -21.93
N LEU A 528 -31.71 -11.63 -22.68
CA LEU A 528 -31.08 -10.86 -23.77
C LEU A 528 -32.09 -10.47 -24.86
N GLN A 529 -33.03 -11.37 -25.20
CA GLN A 529 -34.12 -11.05 -26.12
C GLN A 529 -35.01 -9.94 -25.55
N SER A 530 -35.37 -10.00 -24.27
CA SER A 530 -36.17 -8.95 -23.63
C SER A 530 -35.46 -7.59 -23.61
N LEU A 531 -34.14 -7.58 -23.39
CA LEU A 531 -33.32 -6.37 -23.38
C LEU A 531 -33.21 -5.72 -24.77
N SER A 532 -33.21 -6.52 -25.84
CA SER A 532 -33.15 -5.99 -27.21
C SER A 532 -34.36 -5.11 -27.59
N LEU A 533 -35.46 -5.19 -26.81
CA LEU A 533 -36.65 -4.37 -26.97
C LEU A 533 -36.64 -3.10 -26.11
N GLN A 534 -35.67 -2.98 -25.18
CA GLN A 534 -35.59 -1.89 -24.23
C GLN A 534 -34.81 -0.70 -24.82
N SER A 535 -35.40 0.51 -24.72
CA SER A 535 -34.72 1.73 -25.14
C SER A 535 -33.46 1.97 -24.30
N GLY A 536 -32.38 2.41 -24.95
CA GLY A 536 -31.09 2.68 -24.29
C GLY A 536 -30.19 1.46 -24.12
N VAL A 537 -30.65 0.26 -24.49
CA VAL A 537 -29.86 -0.98 -24.45
C VAL A 537 -29.69 -1.53 -25.87
N THR A 538 -28.46 -1.84 -26.25
CA THR A 538 -28.11 -2.52 -27.49
C THR A 538 -27.51 -3.87 -27.16
N VAL A 539 -28.07 -4.95 -27.72
CA VAL A 539 -27.53 -6.30 -27.56
C VAL A 539 -26.81 -6.69 -28.85
N LEU A 540 -25.52 -6.97 -28.76
CA LEU A 540 -24.68 -7.42 -29.86
C LEU A 540 -24.34 -8.90 -29.69
N LYS A 541 -24.35 -9.65 -30.79
CA LYS A 541 -23.85 -11.02 -30.82
C LYS A 541 -22.37 -11.04 -31.21
N TYR A 542 -21.58 -11.84 -30.50
CA TYR A 542 -20.17 -12.07 -30.79
C TYR A 542 -19.91 -13.58 -30.90
N ASP A 543 -20.02 -14.08 -32.13
CA ASP A 543 -19.97 -15.52 -32.45
C ASP A 543 -18.54 -16.04 -32.70
N PHE A 544 -17.60 -15.68 -31.83
CA PHE A 544 -16.20 -16.14 -31.87
C PHE A 544 -15.77 -16.75 -30.52
N PRO A 545 -14.65 -17.49 -30.46
CA PRO A 545 -14.11 -17.99 -29.19
C PRO A 545 -13.92 -16.85 -28.18
N PHE A 546 -14.10 -17.17 -26.89
CA PHE A 546 -14.01 -16.18 -25.82
C PHE A 546 -12.64 -15.51 -25.80
N ASN A 547 -12.65 -14.20 -26.04
CA ASN A 547 -11.53 -13.29 -25.94
C ASN A 547 -12.07 -11.97 -25.40
N TYR A 548 -11.83 -11.71 -24.11
CA TYR A 548 -12.34 -10.51 -23.42
C TYR A 548 -11.89 -9.24 -24.12
N SER A 549 -10.62 -9.19 -24.55
CA SER A 549 -10.03 -8.05 -25.25
C SER A 549 -10.73 -7.81 -26.60
N SER A 550 -10.92 -8.85 -27.41
CA SER A 550 -11.63 -8.73 -28.70
C SER A 550 -13.09 -8.34 -28.55
N ILE A 551 -13.79 -8.91 -27.57
CA ILE A 551 -15.21 -8.61 -27.32
C ILE A 551 -15.38 -7.12 -27.01
N ASN A 552 -14.53 -6.57 -26.12
CA ASN A 552 -14.56 -5.16 -25.78
C ASN A 552 -14.15 -4.26 -26.96
N ASN A 553 -13.08 -4.60 -27.68
CA ASN A 553 -12.67 -3.88 -28.90
C ASN A 553 -13.78 -3.85 -29.96
N PHE A 554 -14.50 -4.96 -30.13
CA PHE A 554 -15.65 -5.06 -31.00
C PHE A 554 -16.79 -4.13 -30.53
N ALA A 555 -17.16 -4.18 -29.25
CA ALA A 555 -18.21 -3.34 -28.68
C ALA A 555 -17.95 -1.83 -28.88
N VAL A 556 -16.71 -1.39 -28.71
CA VAL A 556 -16.31 0.02 -28.87
C VAL A 556 -16.58 0.54 -30.29
N LYS A 557 -16.55 -0.32 -31.31
CA LYS A 557 -16.89 0.08 -32.69
C LYS A 557 -18.37 0.44 -32.86
N HIS A 558 -19.23 -0.06 -31.98
CA HIS A 558 -20.67 0.20 -31.96
C HIS A 558 -21.06 1.27 -30.92
N ALA A 559 -20.15 1.63 -30.03
CA ALA A 559 -20.35 2.68 -29.04
C ALA A 559 -20.49 4.05 -29.71
N SER A 560 -21.30 4.93 -29.13
CA SER A 560 -21.49 6.33 -29.55
C SER A 560 -21.11 7.38 -28.50
N GLY A 561 -20.83 6.99 -27.26
CA GLY A 561 -20.42 7.88 -26.17
C GLY A 561 -18.95 8.31 -26.20
N ASP A 562 -18.69 9.57 -25.85
CA ASP A 562 -17.34 10.14 -25.74
C ASP A 562 -16.52 9.51 -24.61
N VAL A 563 -17.21 8.93 -23.62
CA VAL A 563 -16.65 8.19 -22.50
C VAL A 563 -17.06 6.73 -22.60
N LEU A 564 -16.11 5.83 -22.38
CA LEU A 564 -16.30 4.38 -22.34
C LEU A 564 -16.27 3.90 -20.89
N CYS A 565 -17.18 3.00 -20.53
CA CYS A 565 -17.17 2.28 -19.27
C CYS A 565 -17.17 0.78 -19.56
N PHE A 566 -16.05 0.11 -19.28
CA PHE A 566 -15.97 -1.35 -19.34
C PHE A 566 -16.42 -1.92 -18.00
N LEU A 567 -17.41 -2.80 -18.03
CA LEU A 567 -18.07 -3.32 -16.83
C LEU A 567 -18.32 -4.82 -16.99
N ASN A 568 -17.85 -5.65 -16.05
CA ASN A 568 -18.16 -7.07 -16.07
C ASN A 568 -19.65 -7.31 -15.76
N ASP A 569 -20.20 -8.41 -16.27
CA ASP A 569 -21.61 -8.78 -16.12
C ASP A 569 -22.00 -9.25 -14.71
N ASP A 570 -21.03 -9.44 -13.82
CA ASP A 570 -21.18 -9.80 -12.41
C ASP A 570 -20.83 -8.67 -11.43
N VAL A 571 -20.86 -7.42 -11.92
CA VAL A 571 -20.69 -6.21 -11.11
C VAL A 571 -22.03 -5.55 -10.80
N GLU A 572 -22.22 -5.12 -9.57
CA GLU A 572 -23.39 -4.38 -9.10
C GLU A 572 -22.98 -3.03 -8.52
N ALA A 573 -23.57 -1.96 -9.04
CA ALA A 573 -23.39 -0.62 -8.51
C ALA A 573 -24.06 -0.49 -7.13
N ASN A 574 -23.32 -0.04 -6.12
CA ASN A 574 -23.84 0.15 -4.77
C ASN A 574 -24.40 1.57 -4.54
N GLU A 575 -23.75 2.59 -5.09
CA GLU A 575 -24.07 4.01 -4.87
C GLU A 575 -24.54 4.68 -6.16
N PRO A 576 -25.61 5.51 -6.17
CA PRO A 576 -26.13 6.07 -7.41
C PRO A 576 -25.18 6.95 -8.21
N ASP A 577 -24.31 7.69 -7.52
CA ASP A 577 -23.39 8.65 -8.14
C ASP A 577 -22.06 8.03 -8.61
N TRP A 578 -21.89 6.70 -8.51
CA TRP A 578 -20.63 6.02 -8.84
C TRP A 578 -20.09 6.38 -10.23
N LEU A 579 -20.96 6.39 -11.25
CA LEU A 579 -20.55 6.67 -12.63
C LEU A 579 -20.22 8.14 -12.81
N ARG A 580 -20.99 9.03 -12.17
CA ARG A 580 -20.74 10.48 -12.20
C ARG A 580 -19.38 10.80 -11.58
N GLU A 581 -19.04 10.18 -10.45
CA GLU A 581 -17.73 10.29 -9.80
C GLU A 581 -16.61 9.87 -10.75
N MET A 582 -16.70 8.68 -11.35
CA MET A 582 -15.67 8.18 -12.25
C MET A 582 -15.54 9.02 -13.53
N VAL A 583 -16.66 9.45 -14.12
CA VAL A 583 -16.69 10.32 -15.30
C VAL A 583 -16.04 11.67 -14.98
N SER A 584 -16.30 12.27 -13.82
CA SER A 584 -15.70 13.56 -13.45
C SER A 584 -14.16 13.51 -13.45
N HIS A 585 -13.59 12.38 -13.03
CA HIS A 585 -12.14 12.15 -13.10
C HIS A 585 -11.68 11.82 -14.52
N ALA A 586 -12.44 11.03 -15.27
CA ALA A 586 -12.08 10.62 -16.63
C ALA A 586 -12.09 11.79 -17.62
N LEU A 587 -12.79 12.89 -17.33
CA LEU A 587 -12.78 14.10 -18.16
C LEU A 587 -11.53 14.98 -17.98
N ARG A 588 -10.71 14.72 -16.96
CA ARG A 588 -9.46 15.46 -16.75
C ARG A 588 -8.42 15.05 -17.78
N MET A 589 -7.86 16.02 -18.49
CA MET A 589 -6.96 15.79 -19.63
C MET A 589 -5.74 14.93 -19.28
N GLU A 590 -5.22 15.08 -18.07
CA GLU A 590 -4.09 14.28 -17.57
C GLU A 590 -4.42 12.81 -17.23
N ILE A 591 -5.70 12.45 -17.09
CA ILE A 591 -6.16 11.12 -16.65
C ILE A 591 -6.54 10.32 -17.88
N GLY A 592 -6.03 9.10 -17.96
CA GLY A 592 -6.30 8.19 -19.08
C GLY A 592 -7.29 7.08 -18.76
N ALA A 593 -7.35 6.64 -17.49
CA ALA A 593 -8.35 5.67 -17.02
C ALA A 593 -8.65 5.85 -15.53
N VAL A 594 -9.87 5.48 -15.14
CA VAL A 594 -10.38 5.58 -13.77
C VAL A 594 -10.94 4.24 -13.33
N GLY A 595 -10.51 3.75 -12.16
CA GLY A 595 -11.00 2.53 -11.52
C GLY A 595 -11.81 2.80 -10.25
N ALA A 596 -12.79 1.94 -9.99
CA ALA A 596 -13.64 1.98 -8.80
C ALA A 596 -13.07 1.15 -7.63
N LYS A 597 -13.60 1.37 -6.42
CA LYS A 597 -13.42 0.43 -5.31
C LYS A 597 -14.36 -0.75 -5.51
N LEU A 598 -13.79 -1.95 -5.69
CA LEU A 598 -14.58 -3.17 -5.83
C LEU A 598 -14.54 -4.00 -4.55
N LEU A 599 -15.71 -4.44 -4.10
CA LEU A 599 -15.91 -5.29 -2.94
C LEU A 599 -16.33 -6.68 -3.39
N TYR A 600 -15.86 -7.69 -2.68
CA TYR A 600 -16.49 -9.01 -2.70
C TYR A 600 -17.89 -8.93 -2.08
N ALA A 601 -18.72 -9.93 -2.36
CA ALA A 601 -20.09 -10.03 -1.83
C ALA A 601 -20.21 -9.95 -0.30
N ASP A 602 -19.13 -10.24 0.43
CA ASP A 602 -19.05 -10.18 1.88
C ASP A 602 -18.47 -8.84 2.41
N GLY A 603 -18.33 -7.83 1.55
CA GLY A 603 -17.92 -6.48 1.94
C GLY A 603 -16.41 -6.28 2.11
N PHE A 604 -15.59 -7.28 1.78
CA PHE A 604 -14.14 -7.13 1.77
C PHE A 604 -13.63 -6.56 0.44
N ILE A 605 -12.57 -5.79 0.49
CA ILE A 605 -11.93 -5.19 -0.68
C ILE A 605 -11.40 -6.30 -1.61
N GLN A 606 -11.84 -6.25 -2.86
CA GLN A 606 -11.26 -7.01 -3.97
C GLN A 606 -10.29 -6.13 -4.77
N HIS A 607 -10.63 -4.85 -4.98
CA HIS A 607 -9.80 -3.91 -5.73
C HIS A 607 -9.79 -2.51 -5.09
N ALA A 608 -8.59 -2.03 -4.77
CA ALA A 608 -8.32 -0.65 -4.37
C ALA A 608 -7.11 -0.05 -5.13
N GLY A 609 -7.05 -0.27 -6.46
CA GLY A 609 -5.87 -0.03 -7.29
C GLY A 609 -5.06 -1.31 -7.57
N VAL A 610 -4.17 -1.27 -8.57
CA VAL A 610 -3.23 -2.35 -8.91
C VAL A 610 -1.79 -1.87 -8.71
N VAL A 611 -1.01 -2.68 -8.02
CA VAL A 611 0.43 -2.50 -7.79
C VAL A 611 1.21 -3.50 -8.62
N MET A 612 2.23 -3.01 -9.33
CA MET A 612 3.11 -3.83 -10.15
C MET A 612 4.16 -4.56 -9.30
N GLY A 613 4.60 -5.72 -9.77
CA GLY A 613 5.62 -6.54 -9.13
C GLY A 613 5.09 -7.46 -8.02
N ILE A 614 3.88 -7.23 -7.47
CA ILE A 614 3.32 -8.12 -6.46
C ILE A 614 3.13 -9.52 -7.06
N GLY A 615 3.71 -10.54 -6.42
CA GLY A 615 3.72 -11.91 -6.93
C GLY A 615 4.50 -12.08 -8.24
N GLY A 616 5.35 -11.12 -8.61
CA GLY A 616 6.15 -11.08 -9.85
C GLY A 616 5.45 -10.47 -11.07
N PHE A 617 4.18 -10.06 -10.93
CA PHE A 617 3.38 -9.53 -12.03
C PHE A 617 2.65 -8.26 -11.60
N ALA A 618 1.42 -8.40 -11.11
CA ALA A 618 0.59 -7.32 -10.61
C ALA A 618 -0.45 -7.91 -9.64
N SER A 619 -0.85 -7.16 -8.62
CA SER A 619 -1.95 -7.55 -7.73
C SER A 619 -2.71 -6.33 -7.20
N HIS A 620 -3.90 -6.58 -6.64
CA HIS A 620 -4.77 -5.53 -6.13
C HIS A 620 -4.31 -5.07 -4.75
N ALA A 621 -4.21 -3.76 -4.55
CA ALA A 621 -3.87 -3.16 -3.27
C ALA A 621 -4.94 -3.45 -2.20
N HIS A 622 -4.52 -3.70 -0.95
CA HIS A 622 -5.39 -3.91 0.23
C HIS A 622 -6.43 -5.02 0.07
N LYS A 623 -6.16 -6.00 -0.80
CA LYS A 623 -7.05 -7.13 -1.04
C LYS A 623 -7.34 -7.86 0.28
N LEU A 624 -8.61 -8.23 0.48
CA LEU A 624 -9.15 -8.87 1.70
C LEU A 624 -9.20 -7.98 2.94
N TYR A 625 -8.99 -6.67 2.82
CA TYR A 625 -9.25 -5.75 3.94
C TYR A 625 -10.76 -5.48 4.04
N PRO A 626 -11.31 -5.24 5.24
CA PRO A 626 -12.67 -4.73 5.36
C PRO A 626 -12.87 -3.45 4.55
N SER A 627 -14.05 -3.23 3.97
CA SER A 627 -14.32 -2.03 3.15
C SER A 627 -14.06 -0.72 3.91
N THR A 628 -14.29 -0.70 5.22
CA THR A 628 -14.11 0.43 6.14
C THR A 628 -12.68 0.61 6.64
N HIS A 629 -11.79 -0.35 6.39
CA HIS A 629 -10.42 -0.28 6.89
C HIS A 629 -9.64 0.80 6.11
N PRO A 630 -8.94 1.74 6.79
CA PRO A 630 -8.23 2.84 6.13
C PRO A 630 -7.09 2.36 5.24
N GLY A 631 -6.56 1.17 5.52
CA GLY A 631 -5.44 0.59 4.79
C GLY A 631 -4.13 1.26 5.19
N TYR A 632 -3.06 0.92 4.47
CA TYR A 632 -1.74 1.49 4.72
C TYR A 632 -1.75 3.01 4.50
N ALA A 633 -1.37 3.77 5.54
CA ALA A 633 -1.36 5.24 5.54
C ALA A 633 -2.69 5.87 5.06
N GLY A 634 -3.83 5.24 5.35
CA GLY A 634 -5.15 5.74 4.93
C GLY A 634 -5.48 5.55 3.44
N ARG A 635 -4.56 5.00 2.64
CA ARG A 635 -4.67 4.96 1.17
C ARG A 635 -5.89 4.19 0.65
N ALA A 636 -6.50 3.27 1.38
CA ALA A 636 -7.71 2.57 0.92
C ALA A 636 -8.99 3.44 0.97
N MET A 637 -8.84 4.71 1.39
CA MET A 637 -9.89 5.71 1.53
C MET A 637 -9.59 7.03 0.83
N LEU A 638 -8.51 7.10 0.04
CA LEU A 638 -8.04 8.32 -0.61
C LEU A 638 -7.97 8.15 -2.12
N THR A 639 -8.45 9.16 -2.85
CA THR A 639 -8.27 9.25 -4.30
C THR A 639 -6.78 9.35 -4.61
N GLN A 640 -6.29 8.52 -5.54
CA GLN A 640 -4.86 8.49 -5.83
C GLN A 640 -4.57 7.91 -7.21
N ASN A 641 -3.33 8.09 -7.65
CA ASN A 641 -2.82 7.42 -8.83
C ASN A 641 -2.22 6.05 -8.50
N PHE A 642 -2.42 5.10 -9.41
CA PHE A 642 -1.82 3.76 -9.40
C PHE A 642 -1.23 3.43 -10.77
N SER A 643 -0.52 2.32 -10.85
CA SER A 643 0.05 1.86 -12.11
C SER A 643 -1.00 1.31 -13.07
N ALA A 644 -2.04 0.68 -12.51
CA ALA A 644 -3.18 0.15 -13.24
C ALA A 644 -4.44 0.09 -12.36
N VAL A 645 -5.58 -0.09 -13.01
CA VAL A 645 -6.87 -0.44 -12.41
C VAL A 645 -7.48 -1.60 -13.17
N THR A 646 -8.45 -2.29 -12.58
CA THR A 646 -8.99 -3.51 -13.19
C THR A 646 -10.08 -3.25 -14.23
N GLY A 647 -10.14 -4.11 -15.24
CA GLY A 647 -11.18 -4.09 -16.28
C GLY A 647 -12.58 -4.46 -15.78
N ALA A 648 -12.73 -4.96 -14.56
CA ALA A 648 -14.05 -5.26 -14.00
C ALA A 648 -14.94 -4.00 -13.88
N CYS A 649 -14.35 -2.83 -13.64
CA CYS A 649 -15.00 -1.53 -13.80
C CYS A 649 -13.94 -0.47 -14.10
N LEU A 650 -13.85 -0.06 -15.38
CA LEU A 650 -12.87 0.90 -15.88
C LEU A 650 -13.57 1.96 -16.74
N VAL A 651 -13.39 3.24 -16.40
CA VAL A 651 -13.95 4.38 -17.14
C VAL A 651 -12.83 5.20 -17.78
N MET A 652 -12.97 5.54 -19.07
CA MET A 652 -11.97 6.33 -19.79
C MET A 652 -12.56 7.09 -20.99
N ARG A 653 -11.86 8.11 -21.47
CA ARG A 653 -12.24 8.78 -22.73
C ARG A 653 -12.00 7.86 -23.92
N ARG A 654 -12.95 7.84 -24.86
CA ARG A 654 -12.84 7.08 -26.11
C ARG A 654 -11.57 7.43 -26.88
N GLU A 655 -11.24 8.72 -26.97
CA GLU A 655 -10.05 9.20 -27.69
C GLU A 655 -8.75 8.58 -27.13
N VAL A 656 -8.65 8.41 -25.81
CA VAL A 656 -7.47 7.81 -25.17
C VAL A 656 -7.41 6.32 -25.49
N PHE A 657 -8.55 5.62 -25.43
CA PHE A 657 -8.63 4.20 -25.78
C PHE A 657 -8.19 3.95 -27.23
N GLN A 658 -8.63 4.79 -28.16
CA GLN A 658 -8.25 4.72 -29.56
C GLN A 658 -6.77 5.08 -29.77
N ALA A 659 -6.27 6.12 -29.08
CA ALA A 659 -4.88 6.56 -29.20
C ALA A 659 -3.87 5.49 -28.77
N VAL A 660 -4.20 4.65 -27.79
CA VAL A 660 -3.33 3.55 -27.33
C VAL A 660 -3.58 2.24 -28.08
N GLY A 661 -4.55 2.17 -28.98
CA GLY A 661 -4.85 0.98 -29.80
C GLY A 661 -5.80 -0.03 -29.16
N GLY A 662 -6.58 0.35 -28.15
CA GLY A 662 -7.54 -0.52 -27.48
C GLY A 662 -6.92 -1.64 -26.65
N PHE A 663 -7.65 -2.73 -26.39
CA PHE A 663 -7.09 -3.90 -25.70
C PHE A 663 -6.22 -4.75 -26.64
N ASP A 664 -5.14 -5.34 -26.13
CA ASP A 664 -4.31 -6.29 -26.89
C ASP A 664 -5.02 -7.65 -26.97
N GLU A 665 -5.70 -7.89 -28.07
CA GLU A 665 -6.46 -9.11 -28.30
C GLU A 665 -5.62 -10.30 -28.78
N GLU A 666 -4.41 -10.05 -29.27
CA GLU A 666 -3.52 -11.11 -29.78
C GLU A 666 -2.75 -11.76 -28.64
N ASN A 667 -2.17 -10.95 -27.75
CA ASN A 667 -1.28 -11.43 -26.68
C ASN A 667 -1.99 -11.63 -25.34
N LEU A 668 -3.07 -10.87 -25.08
CA LEU A 668 -3.74 -10.81 -23.78
C LEU A 668 -5.26 -11.04 -23.90
N PRO A 669 -5.70 -12.21 -24.36
CA PRO A 669 -7.12 -12.47 -24.59
C PRO A 669 -7.99 -12.52 -23.32
N VAL A 670 -7.43 -12.80 -22.14
CA VAL A 670 -8.22 -13.03 -20.91
C VAL A 670 -7.61 -12.40 -19.66
N ALA A 671 -6.31 -12.56 -19.43
CA ALA A 671 -5.64 -12.05 -18.24
C ALA A 671 -4.72 -10.88 -18.57
N PHE A 672 -4.53 -9.97 -17.61
CA PHE A 672 -3.63 -8.80 -17.69
C PHE A 672 -3.93 -7.77 -18.80
N ASN A 673 -5.01 -7.93 -19.56
CA ASN A 673 -5.40 -6.97 -20.61
C ASN A 673 -5.65 -5.56 -20.08
N ASP A 674 -6.23 -5.45 -18.89
CA ASP A 674 -6.47 -4.22 -18.15
C ASP A 674 -5.17 -3.57 -17.66
N VAL A 675 -4.26 -4.39 -17.13
CA VAL A 675 -2.92 -3.95 -16.70
C VAL A 675 -2.12 -3.44 -17.88
N ASP A 676 -2.05 -4.18 -18.99
CA ASP A 676 -1.36 -3.76 -20.20
C ASP A 676 -1.93 -2.47 -20.80
N LEU A 677 -3.26 -2.37 -20.90
CA LEU A 677 -3.93 -1.15 -21.34
C LEU A 677 -3.51 0.06 -20.48
N CYS A 678 -3.55 -0.09 -19.15
CA CYS A 678 -3.14 0.96 -18.22
C CYS A 678 -1.65 1.34 -18.39
N LEU A 679 -0.76 0.37 -18.61
CA LEU A 679 0.65 0.64 -18.82
C LEU A 679 0.91 1.37 -20.15
N ARG A 680 0.21 1.03 -21.23
CA ARG A 680 0.27 1.78 -22.50
C ARG A 680 -0.28 3.20 -22.38
N ILE A 681 -1.38 3.37 -21.63
CA ILE A 681 -1.92 4.70 -21.30
C ILE A 681 -0.88 5.56 -20.57
N ARG A 682 -0.10 4.96 -19.66
CA ARG A 682 0.99 5.64 -18.97
C ARG A 682 2.18 5.95 -19.87
N GLU A 683 2.57 5.04 -20.76
CA GLU A 683 3.60 5.33 -21.79
C GLU A 683 3.19 6.51 -22.69
N ALA A 684 1.88 6.69 -22.94
CA ALA A 684 1.34 7.84 -23.65
C ALA A 684 1.28 9.14 -22.82
N GLY A 685 1.75 9.13 -21.56
CA GLY A 685 1.87 10.31 -20.70
C GLY A 685 0.67 10.60 -19.81
N TYR A 686 -0.35 9.73 -19.79
CA TYR A 686 -1.51 9.87 -18.92
C TYR A 686 -1.30 9.20 -17.56
N ARG A 687 -2.04 9.66 -16.55
CA ARG A 687 -2.13 9.01 -15.23
C ARG A 687 -3.34 8.07 -15.17
N ILE A 688 -3.20 7.00 -14.40
CA ILE A 688 -4.31 6.13 -14.02
C ILE A 688 -4.78 6.55 -12.62
N LEU A 689 -6.08 6.71 -12.44
CA LEU A 689 -6.68 7.16 -11.18
C LEU A 689 -7.56 6.06 -10.60
N TRP A 690 -7.53 5.94 -9.28
CA TRP A 690 -8.48 5.13 -8.52
C TRP A 690 -9.21 6.03 -7.52
N THR A 691 -10.54 5.86 -7.42
CA THR A 691 -11.36 6.62 -6.48
C THR A 691 -12.07 5.69 -5.49
N PRO A 692 -11.99 5.97 -4.17
CA PRO A 692 -12.74 5.24 -3.15
C PRO A 692 -14.23 5.61 -3.13
N TYR A 693 -14.63 6.66 -3.84
CA TYR A 693 -15.98 7.23 -3.81
C TYR A 693 -16.93 6.62 -4.86
N ALA A 694 -16.44 5.71 -5.70
CA ALA A 694 -17.25 4.82 -6.53
C ALA A 694 -17.08 3.39 -6.00
N VAL A 695 -18.09 2.91 -5.26
CA VAL A 695 -18.07 1.58 -4.63
C VAL A 695 -19.03 0.66 -5.37
N LEU A 696 -18.55 -0.51 -5.78
CA LEU A 696 -19.35 -1.55 -6.45
C LEU A 696 -19.04 -2.92 -5.85
N TYR A 697 -19.99 -3.84 -5.92
CA TYR A 697 -19.78 -5.24 -5.62
C TYR A 697 -19.42 -5.99 -6.89
N HIS A 698 -18.47 -6.91 -6.81
CA HIS A 698 -18.11 -7.81 -7.90
C HIS A 698 -18.20 -9.25 -7.39
N TYR A 699 -19.15 -10.01 -7.95
CA TYR A 699 -19.57 -11.33 -7.47
C TYR A 699 -18.67 -12.48 -7.93
N GLU A 700 -17.47 -12.16 -8.41
CA GLU A 700 -16.48 -13.11 -8.88
C GLU A 700 -16.39 -14.33 -7.94
N SER A 701 -16.59 -15.52 -8.49
CA SER A 701 -16.46 -16.76 -7.73
C SER A 701 -15.00 -16.95 -7.30
N TYR A 702 -14.75 -16.69 -6.01
CA TYR A 702 -13.51 -16.96 -5.26
C TYR A 702 -12.93 -18.38 -5.51
N SER A 703 -13.74 -19.30 -6.03
CA SER A 703 -13.42 -20.70 -6.34
C SER A 703 -12.76 -20.96 -7.69
N ARG A 704 -12.41 -19.94 -8.50
CA ARG A 704 -11.44 -20.13 -9.60
C ARG A 704 -10.01 -20.32 -9.02
N GLY A 705 -9.83 -21.37 -8.22
CA GLY A 705 -8.53 -21.85 -7.81
C GLY A 705 -7.76 -22.40 -9.01
N ASP A 706 -6.44 -22.26 -8.98
CA ASP A 706 -5.49 -22.87 -9.93
C ASP A 706 -5.75 -24.39 -10.15
N ASP A 707 -6.38 -25.04 -9.16
CA ASP A 707 -6.68 -26.47 -9.14
C ASP A 707 -7.75 -26.93 -10.17
N GLN A 708 -8.51 -26.01 -10.78
CA GLN A 708 -9.52 -26.33 -11.81
C GLN A 708 -9.19 -25.82 -13.23
N MET A 709 -7.98 -25.30 -13.47
CA MET A 709 -7.59 -24.87 -14.81
C MET A 709 -7.27 -26.08 -15.70
N SER A 710 -8.00 -26.23 -16.81
CA SER A 710 -7.62 -27.15 -17.89
C SER A 710 -6.20 -26.84 -18.40
N ALA A 711 -5.53 -27.83 -18.98
CA ALA A 711 -4.18 -27.66 -19.52
C ALA A 711 -4.08 -26.48 -20.50
N GLU A 712 -5.10 -26.31 -21.34
CA GLU A 712 -5.22 -25.19 -22.29
C GLU A 712 -5.32 -23.83 -21.59
N LYS A 713 -6.20 -23.68 -20.59
CA LYS A 713 -6.33 -22.43 -19.82
C LYS A 713 -5.01 -22.06 -19.14
N ARG A 714 -4.31 -23.07 -18.60
CA ARG A 714 -3.01 -22.89 -17.95
C ARG A 714 -1.92 -22.50 -18.95
N ALA A 715 -1.90 -23.14 -20.13
CA ALA A 715 -0.97 -22.79 -21.20
C ALA A 715 -1.17 -21.35 -21.69
N ARG A 716 -2.42 -20.94 -21.91
CA ARG A 716 -2.78 -19.56 -22.25
C ARG A 716 -2.32 -18.57 -21.17
N PHE A 717 -2.67 -18.81 -19.91
CA PHE A 717 -2.27 -17.93 -18.81
C PHE A 717 -0.76 -17.81 -18.65
N ASN A 718 -0.01 -18.89 -18.90
CA ASN A 718 1.45 -18.84 -18.93
C ASN A 718 1.98 -18.04 -20.13
N GLY A 719 1.32 -18.12 -21.30
CA GLY A 719 1.61 -17.27 -22.46
C GLY A 719 1.42 -15.79 -22.14
N GLU A 720 0.28 -15.42 -21.56
CA GLU A 720 -0.03 -14.04 -21.15
C GLU A 720 0.99 -13.53 -20.10
N LYS A 721 1.37 -14.38 -19.14
CA LYS A 721 2.45 -14.06 -18.19
C LYS A 721 3.79 -13.80 -18.87
N ASN A 722 4.18 -14.65 -19.82
CA ASN A 722 5.43 -14.48 -20.56
C ASN A 722 5.43 -13.19 -21.37
N PHE A 723 4.29 -12.83 -21.98
CA PHE A 723 4.13 -11.55 -22.65
C PHE A 723 4.37 -10.39 -21.67
N MET A 724 3.69 -10.37 -20.52
CA MET A 724 3.86 -9.32 -19.51
C MET A 724 5.30 -9.18 -19.02
N LEU A 725 5.99 -10.31 -18.78
CA LEU A 725 7.41 -10.29 -18.41
C LEU A 725 8.28 -9.73 -19.53
N SER A 726 8.03 -10.12 -20.77
CA SER A 726 8.85 -9.71 -21.92
C SER A 726 8.64 -8.24 -22.31
N ARG A 727 7.40 -7.74 -22.27
CA ARG A 727 7.03 -6.40 -22.70
C ARG A 727 7.24 -5.36 -21.60
N TRP A 728 6.88 -5.71 -20.36
CA TRP A 728 6.80 -4.76 -19.25
C TRP A 728 7.84 -4.99 -18.16
N CYS A 729 8.62 -6.08 -18.25
CA CYS A 729 9.59 -6.44 -17.21
C CYS A 729 8.98 -6.41 -15.80
N THR A 730 7.77 -6.96 -15.63
CA THR A 730 7.00 -6.81 -14.38
C THR A 730 7.71 -7.32 -13.13
N ASP A 731 8.72 -8.19 -13.28
CA ASP A 731 9.54 -8.70 -12.19
C ASP A 731 10.62 -7.71 -11.69
N ARG A 732 10.90 -6.66 -12.46
CA ARG A 732 11.91 -5.63 -12.19
C ARG A 732 11.36 -4.20 -12.25
N LEU A 733 10.12 -4.04 -12.70
CA LEU A 733 9.47 -2.74 -12.82
C LEU A 733 9.37 -2.08 -11.44
N ASN A 734 9.95 -0.88 -11.30
CA ASN A 734 9.76 -0.06 -10.11
C ASN A 734 8.45 0.70 -10.24
N ASP A 735 7.46 0.34 -9.43
CA ASP A 735 6.16 1.01 -9.41
C ASP A 735 6.27 2.35 -8.66
N PRO A 736 6.10 3.51 -9.33
CA PRO A 736 6.26 4.81 -8.65
C PRO A 736 5.22 5.05 -7.56
N TYR A 737 4.09 4.34 -7.58
CA TYR A 737 3.02 4.48 -6.60
C TYR A 737 3.15 3.50 -5.42
N TYR A 738 4.23 2.72 -5.38
CA TYR A 738 4.52 1.73 -4.35
C TYR A 738 5.96 1.81 -3.85
N ASN A 739 6.14 2.08 -2.56
CA ASN A 739 7.47 2.32 -1.99
C ASN A 739 8.34 1.04 -2.00
N GLU A 740 9.63 1.22 -2.29
CA GLU A 740 10.63 0.16 -2.39
C GLU A 740 10.91 -0.58 -1.07
N ASN A 741 10.56 0.03 0.07
CA ASN A 741 10.63 -0.57 1.40
C ASN A 741 9.47 -1.54 1.71
N LEU A 742 8.43 -1.56 0.87
CA LEU A 742 7.24 -2.40 1.07
C LEU A 742 7.34 -3.71 0.28
N THR A 743 6.72 -4.77 0.79
CA THR A 743 6.83 -6.12 0.23
C THR A 743 6.11 -6.28 -1.11
N LEU A 744 6.72 -7.01 -2.05
CA LEU A 744 6.05 -7.46 -3.28
C LEU A 744 5.54 -8.90 -3.15
N ASP A 745 5.62 -9.51 -1.97
CA ASP A 745 5.13 -10.87 -1.77
C ASP A 745 3.63 -10.89 -1.40
N ARG A 746 3.06 -9.73 -1.00
CA ARG A 746 1.71 -9.62 -0.42
C ARG A 746 1.03 -8.30 -0.78
N GLU A 747 -0.30 -8.29 -0.69
CA GLU A 747 -1.17 -7.15 -0.96
C GLU A 747 -1.35 -6.19 0.23
N ASP A 748 -0.63 -6.40 1.34
CA ASP A 748 -0.89 -5.79 2.66
C ASP A 748 -0.01 -4.57 3.00
N PHE A 749 0.92 -4.19 2.11
CA PHE A 749 1.85 -3.06 2.32
C PHE A 749 2.72 -3.21 3.57
N THR A 750 3.01 -4.45 3.97
CA THR A 750 3.97 -4.70 5.05
C THR A 750 5.41 -4.47 4.60
N ILE A 751 6.32 -4.29 5.56
CA ILE A 751 7.74 -4.04 5.30
C ILE A 751 8.34 -5.24 4.57
N ALA A 752 9.13 -4.97 3.52
CA ALA A 752 9.86 -6.00 2.81
C ALA A 752 10.97 -6.60 3.69
N ASP A 753 11.12 -7.93 3.64
CA ASP A 753 12.27 -8.59 4.27
C ASP A 753 13.63 -8.05 3.77
N PHE A 754 13.63 -7.60 2.51
CA PHE A 754 14.75 -6.96 1.83
C PHE A 754 14.19 -5.82 0.97
N PRO A 755 14.29 -4.57 1.43
CA PRO A 755 13.94 -3.39 0.64
C PRO A 755 14.63 -3.39 -0.72
N ARG A 756 13.95 -2.86 -1.75
CA ARG A 756 14.48 -2.77 -3.12
C ARG A 756 15.39 -1.56 -3.36
N ILE A 757 15.67 -0.80 -2.31
CA ILE A 757 16.59 0.33 -2.33
C ILE A 757 18.05 -0.14 -2.37
N SER A 758 18.91 0.64 -3.02
CA SER A 758 20.36 0.47 -2.97
C SER A 758 21.01 1.63 -2.22
N ASP A 759 22.11 1.34 -1.50
CA ASP A 759 22.94 2.35 -0.84
C ASP A 759 23.96 2.88 -1.85
N PRO A 760 23.88 4.15 -2.31
CA PRO A 760 24.73 4.65 -3.38
C PRO A 760 26.23 4.61 -3.05
N TRP A 761 26.57 4.74 -1.77
CA TRP A 761 27.95 4.68 -1.29
C TRP A 761 28.51 3.26 -1.15
N ARG A 762 27.67 2.21 -1.31
CA ARG A 762 28.08 0.80 -1.20
C ARG A 762 28.22 0.13 -2.58
N ALA A 763 28.33 0.89 -3.67
CA ALA A 763 28.40 0.36 -5.02
C ALA A 763 29.35 -0.86 -5.08
N ARG A 764 28.78 -1.99 -5.51
CA ARG A 764 29.46 -3.29 -5.60
C ARG A 764 30.69 -3.12 -6.46
N VAL A 765 31.83 -3.64 -5.99
CA VAL A 765 32.89 -4.06 -6.89
C VAL A 765 32.23 -5.07 -7.84
N GLU A 766 31.98 -4.68 -9.09
CA GLU A 766 31.47 -5.57 -10.14
C GLU A 766 32.38 -6.78 -10.34
#